data_AF-A0A540VCR8-F1
#
_entry.id   AF-A0A540VCR8-F1
#
_cell.length_a   1.000
_cell.length_b   1.000
_cell.length_c   1.000
_cell.angle_alpha   90.00
_cell.angle_beta   90.00
_cell.angle_gamma   90.00
#
_symmetry.space_group_name_H-M   'P 1'
#
loop_
_entity.id
_entity.type
_entity.pdbx_description
1 polymer ?
#
loop_
_entity_poly.entity_id
_entity_poly.type
_entity_poly.pdbx_seq_one_letter_code
_entity_poly.pdbx_strand_id
1 'polypeptide(L)'
;MAVEYAHQPPLGLEVHYWRMHWPTPAPERRPGARRGWIGRDDPWHGRWTRVRGEYRQHGHTVTVHFDPIDLPELGRESGAQLEEAENYLAPFRRTLKLRVVSGGDEAPQVKRIQVFSTARWAEGTIAIIRVDGGEVDGLQVEAFNGEVLESTTTPDGLQLHLHHASRATTPGDETLLTLRTPEHTFTFRLRDLESGPLYLPDYKVYIARPGHPHFADYLRQLETKPKNLYDRVEDEPEQNLARAMAEIPPLDVTKQAPFGRYVALGIDGGRQEWALRYNGELFADKRELKLAGRDAARLLWPGQQLRFRFGSGDPPDFREGRKATQQSRLEGWLPVFTSRWLDREIEYEQTAFAAPLAGPMQAAESIRGDEDVVALVRFTLRNTTHGTKQALLWTVIAPHEQVELRDGLLLGLGRVVPDVPVQRQWQVDPYPTPYLRSAIDIHGRGHLSALPLPEEVAAPAAVATAVLYRVELAGGESHSLTFAFPFVSLSQQHEWQAVQALKFDEKLQNVIHYWRELVETGGRMELPDRVLSDFHKAVRIHVALTADKDPASGLFVVPAATWRYGACGNEACWQITMLDQAGHHRRAEAYLETFLATQGTIGPDGLFASKEGAFQGLDLDDGQPIWSHFGYNLDHGYIMECLANHYRYTGDTRWLERVSPHLVAACDFVIRERQATQVTDDQGEPALTWGLLPPGHLEDNPEWRHWFAVNAHAYAGLQAIADVLADIDHPEASRLAEAATAYRDDIRQAARRSMALAPVERLSDGTAVPHIPTRAGLRGREWGWFREAAYGALHLMECGVFEPWEPEVTWLLKDLEDNLFVSREWGRPVDRERHWFSHGGITIQPNLMDLAIDYLRRGQIKHALRALFNNFTSSLYPDVRVFTEHPVVELGHGVGPFYKTPDESKSLIWLRAFLLREEGETLHLAQGVPRAWLAPGQHFGVQGMASFFGPVSYQVEAGDTEITGQVRLTAGRLPQALHLHLRHPEQRPIQAVTVNGRPHADFDPAAEVVRVRPVEENLLVQISY
;
A
#
# COMPACT_ATOMS: atom_id res chain seq x y z
N MET A 1 29.68 -17.63 25.59
CA MET A 1 28.71 -18.51 26.28
C MET A 1 29.45 -19.42 27.24
N ALA A 2 28.86 -19.83 28.36
CA ALA A 2 29.43 -20.82 29.27
C ALA A 2 28.38 -21.88 29.63
N VAL A 3 28.79 -23.15 29.68
CA VAL A 3 27.95 -24.30 30.06
C VAL A 3 28.64 -25.04 31.20
N GLU A 4 28.00 -25.11 32.35
CA GLU A 4 28.46 -25.84 33.53
C GLU A 4 27.70 -27.16 33.63
N TYR A 5 28.40 -28.28 33.62
CA TYR A 5 27.83 -29.63 33.73
C TYR A 5 27.86 -30.11 35.18
N ALA A 6 26.90 -30.97 35.54
CA ALA A 6 26.90 -31.64 36.85
C ALA A 6 28.10 -32.59 37.01
N HIS A 7 28.54 -33.18 35.90
CA HIS A 7 29.65 -34.12 35.81
C HIS A 7 30.67 -33.66 34.74
N GLN A 8 31.49 -34.59 34.23
CA GLN A 8 32.40 -34.26 33.14
C GLN A 8 31.62 -33.79 31.90
N PRO A 9 32.09 -32.71 31.23
CA PRO A 9 31.50 -32.25 29.99
C PRO A 9 31.54 -33.34 28.91
N PRO A 10 30.51 -33.44 28.06
CA PRO A 10 30.45 -34.45 27.01
C PRO A 10 31.45 -34.17 25.88
N LEU A 11 31.86 -35.21 25.16
CA LEU A 11 32.72 -35.09 23.98
C LEU A 11 31.95 -34.52 22.78
N GLY A 12 32.68 -33.86 21.88
CA GLY A 12 32.10 -33.33 20.63
C GLY A 12 31.05 -32.24 20.86
N LEU A 13 31.25 -31.39 21.86
CA LEU A 13 30.35 -30.29 22.16
C LEU A 13 30.29 -29.28 21.00
N GLU A 14 29.08 -28.93 20.58
CA GLU A 14 28.78 -27.92 19.57
C GLU A 14 27.71 -26.95 20.08
N VAL A 15 27.90 -25.66 19.84
CA VAL A 15 26.86 -24.65 20.07
C VAL A 15 26.23 -24.28 18.74
N HIS A 16 24.91 -24.33 18.66
CA HIS A 16 24.16 -23.92 17.48
C HIS A 16 23.25 -22.75 17.85
N TYR A 17 23.04 -21.86 16.89
CA TYR A 17 22.09 -20.76 16.98
C TYR A 17 21.10 -20.84 15.82
N TRP A 18 19.89 -20.35 16.07
CA TRP A 18 18.84 -20.32 15.06
C TRP A 18 18.90 -19.04 14.24
N ARG A 19 18.79 -19.14 12.92
CA ARG A 19 18.73 -17.98 12.01
C ARG A 19 18.00 -18.30 10.71
N MET A 20 17.46 -17.26 10.09
CA MET A 20 16.98 -17.27 8.70
C MET A 20 17.57 -16.08 7.93
N HIS A 21 17.27 -14.86 8.39
CA HIS A 21 17.66 -13.59 7.80
C HIS A 21 18.87 -12.93 8.47
N TRP A 22 19.21 -13.29 9.71
CA TRP A 22 20.44 -12.78 10.31
C TRP A 22 21.70 -13.43 9.66
N PRO A 23 22.78 -12.68 9.38
CA PRO A 23 22.94 -11.22 9.57
C PRO A 23 22.16 -10.40 8.54
N THR A 24 21.56 -9.30 8.99
CA THR A 24 20.71 -8.43 8.15
C THR A 24 21.46 -7.19 7.69
N PRO A 25 21.09 -6.58 6.56
CA PRO A 25 21.71 -5.35 6.08
C PRO A 25 21.67 -4.20 7.09
N ALA A 26 22.71 -3.37 7.10
CA ALA A 26 22.72 -2.14 7.91
C ALA A 26 21.61 -1.19 7.43
N PRO A 27 20.70 -0.72 8.30
CA PRO A 27 19.57 0.10 7.87
C PRO A 27 19.97 1.38 7.11
N GLU A 28 21.08 2.01 7.50
CA GLU A 28 21.61 3.20 6.86
C GLU A 28 22.10 2.96 5.42
N ARG A 29 22.42 1.71 5.05
CA ARG A 29 22.80 1.30 3.69
C ARG A 29 21.59 1.13 2.77
N ARG A 30 20.36 1.08 3.32
CA ARG A 30 19.12 1.01 2.55
C ARG A 30 18.41 2.38 2.60
N PRO A 31 18.19 3.06 1.45
CA PRO A 31 17.49 4.34 1.44
C PRO A 31 15.97 4.17 1.61
N GLY A 32 15.35 5.09 2.36
CA GLY A 32 13.89 5.19 2.55
C GLY A 32 13.21 3.92 3.08
N ALA A 33 12.01 3.66 2.61
CA ALA A 33 11.10 2.53 2.87
C ALA A 33 11.74 1.17 2.71
N ARG A 34 12.86 1.04 1.98
CA ARG A 34 13.58 -0.24 1.89
C ARG A 34 14.00 -0.81 3.25
N ARG A 35 14.02 0.04 4.27
CA ARG A 35 14.24 -0.32 5.67
C ARG A 35 13.09 -1.13 6.28
N GLY A 36 11.87 -0.93 5.79
CA GLY A 36 10.67 -1.68 6.21
C GLY A 36 10.75 -3.16 5.85
N TRP A 37 11.42 -3.51 4.76
CA TRP A 37 11.54 -4.90 4.28
C TRP A 37 12.81 -5.61 4.73
N ILE A 38 13.57 -5.04 5.68
CA ILE A 38 14.71 -5.76 6.26
C ILE A 38 14.15 -6.99 6.98
N GLY A 39 14.57 -8.18 6.54
CA GLY A 39 14.09 -9.46 7.07
C GLY A 39 14.43 -9.64 8.55
N ARG A 40 13.59 -10.38 9.28
CA ARG A 40 13.74 -10.64 10.72
C ARG A 40 13.64 -12.14 10.96
N ASP A 41 14.47 -12.69 11.84
CA ASP A 41 14.37 -14.12 12.18
C ASP A 41 13.09 -14.39 12.97
N ASP A 42 12.49 -15.57 12.83
CA ASP A 42 11.39 -16.06 13.66
C ASP A 42 11.70 -17.41 14.31
N PRO A 43 10.94 -17.83 15.35
CA PRO A 43 11.26 -19.07 16.07
C PRO A 43 10.80 -20.34 15.35
N TRP A 44 10.21 -20.27 14.15
CA TRP A 44 9.60 -21.42 13.48
C TRP A 44 10.24 -21.72 12.12
N HIS A 45 10.43 -20.69 11.31
CA HIS A 45 10.99 -20.68 9.97
C HIS A 45 12.46 -20.23 10.02
N GLY A 46 13.37 -21.17 9.80
CA GLY A 46 14.81 -20.94 9.89
C GLY A 46 15.64 -22.22 9.98
N ARG A 47 16.94 -22.07 10.24
CA ARG A 47 17.90 -23.18 10.31
C ARG A 47 18.82 -23.06 11.52
N TRP A 48 19.23 -24.21 12.05
CA TRP A 48 20.26 -24.29 13.08
C TRP A 48 21.64 -24.16 12.43
N THR A 49 22.36 -23.09 12.75
CA THR A 49 23.73 -22.85 12.31
C THR A 49 24.70 -23.14 13.45
N ARG A 50 25.73 -23.94 13.19
CA ARG A 50 26.79 -24.21 14.16
C ARG A 50 27.68 -22.97 14.33
N VAL A 51 27.93 -22.60 15.57
CA VAL A 51 28.87 -21.53 15.93
C VAL A 51 30.31 -22.01 15.70
N ARG A 52 31.13 -21.15 15.09
CA ARG A 52 32.59 -21.26 15.12
C ARG A 52 33.16 -20.47 16.29
N GLY A 53 34.15 -21.04 16.95
CA GLY A 53 34.73 -20.44 18.13
C GLY A 53 35.68 -21.35 18.88
N GLU A 54 36.37 -20.76 19.84
CA GLU A 54 37.27 -21.45 20.74
C GLU A 54 36.49 -22.03 21.93
N TYR A 55 36.63 -23.35 22.15
CA TYR A 55 36.04 -24.08 23.27
C TYR A 55 37.12 -24.30 24.34
N ARG A 56 36.94 -23.70 25.51
CA ARG A 56 37.84 -23.82 26.66
C ARG A 56 37.15 -24.56 27.79
N GLN A 57 37.71 -25.68 28.21
CA GLN A 57 37.22 -26.44 29.35
C GLN A 57 38.02 -26.11 30.61
N HIS A 58 37.33 -25.74 31.68
CA HIS A 58 37.89 -25.58 33.03
C HIS A 58 37.02 -26.36 34.02
N GLY A 59 37.53 -27.50 34.50
CA GLY A 59 36.76 -28.42 35.35
C GLY A 59 35.52 -28.95 34.61
N HIS A 60 34.34 -28.70 35.19
CA HIS A 60 33.04 -29.06 34.59
C HIS A 60 32.41 -27.93 33.77
N THR A 61 33.10 -26.81 33.58
CA THR A 61 32.59 -25.68 32.77
C THR A 61 33.28 -25.64 31.42
N VAL A 62 32.49 -25.56 30.35
CA VAL A 62 32.98 -25.27 29.00
C VAL A 62 32.56 -23.86 28.61
N THR A 63 33.55 -23.02 28.33
CA THR A 63 33.34 -21.67 27.80
C THR A 63 33.57 -21.67 26.30
N VAL A 64 32.65 -21.08 25.56
CA VAL A 64 32.72 -20.94 24.11
C VAL A 64 32.84 -19.45 23.78
N HIS A 65 33.99 -19.08 23.22
CA HIS A 65 34.27 -17.75 22.69
C HIS A 65 34.02 -17.78 21.19
N PHE A 66 33.07 -16.97 20.71
CA PHE A 66 32.65 -17.02 19.32
C PHE A 66 33.69 -16.32 18.45
N ASP A 67 34.07 -16.95 17.34
CA ASP A 67 34.83 -16.29 16.29
C ASP A 67 33.94 -15.22 15.62
N PRO A 68 34.55 -14.19 15.02
CA PRO A 68 33.86 -13.36 14.04
C PRO A 68 33.05 -14.21 13.05
N ILE A 69 31.83 -13.79 12.77
CA ILE A 69 30.99 -14.43 11.76
C ILE A 69 31.72 -14.45 10.40
N ASP A 70 31.67 -15.58 9.70
CA ASP A 70 32.36 -15.79 8.42
C ASP A 70 31.50 -16.60 7.44
N LEU A 71 31.73 -16.46 6.14
CA LEU A 71 30.98 -17.12 5.05
C LEU A 71 30.89 -18.65 5.20
N PRO A 72 31.94 -19.38 5.61
CA PRO A 72 31.84 -20.81 5.83
C PRO A 72 30.96 -21.21 7.02
N GLU A 73 30.63 -20.29 7.93
CA GLU A 73 29.58 -20.48 8.94
C GLU A 73 28.19 -20.31 8.31
N LEU A 74 28.05 -19.39 7.34
CA LEU A 74 26.75 -19.04 6.78
C LEU A 74 26.29 -19.89 5.60
N GLY A 75 27.22 -20.47 4.84
CA GLY A 75 26.96 -21.15 3.57
C GLY A 75 27.17 -20.24 2.36
N ARG A 76 27.29 -20.84 1.16
CA ARG A 76 27.63 -20.13 -0.09
C ARG A 76 26.57 -19.12 -0.57
N GLU A 77 25.31 -19.34 -0.22
CA GLU A 77 24.17 -18.49 -0.62
C GLU A 77 24.13 -17.14 0.13
N SER A 78 24.93 -16.96 1.18
CA SER A 78 24.91 -15.79 2.07
C SER A 78 26.02 -14.76 1.78
N GLY A 79 26.68 -14.82 0.62
CA GLY A 79 27.77 -13.89 0.24
C GLY A 79 27.35 -12.42 0.32
N ALA A 80 26.33 -12.04 -0.45
CA ALA A 80 25.76 -10.70 -0.46
C ALA A 80 25.17 -10.29 0.91
N GLN A 81 24.60 -11.26 1.65
CA GLN A 81 24.03 -11.04 2.98
C GLN A 81 25.11 -10.59 3.99
N LEU A 82 26.33 -11.14 3.90
CA LEU A 82 27.44 -10.73 4.76
C LEU A 82 28.04 -9.38 4.35
N GLU A 83 28.16 -9.12 3.05
CA GLU A 83 28.66 -7.82 2.53
C GLU A 83 27.78 -6.65 2.99
N GLU A 84 26.47 -6.84 2.98
CA GLU A 84 25.52 -5.81 3.36
C GLU A 84 25.27 -5.71 4.86
N ALA A 85 25.67 -6.72 5.64
CA ALA A 85 25.36 -6.86 7.05
C ALA A 85 25.73 -5.62 7.89
N GLU A 86 24.86 -5.28 8.85
CA GLU A 86 25.08 -4.19 9.82
C GLU A 86 26.39 -4.36 10.60
N ASN A 87 26.73 -5.62 10.94
CA ASN A 87 27.86 -5.95 11.80
C ASN A 87 28.80 -6.93 11.08
N TYR A 88 29.52 -6.42 10.07
CA TYR A 88 30.55 -7.20 9.37
C TYR A 88 31.59 -7.75 10.35
N LEU A 89 31.93 -9.04 10.26
CA LEU A 89 32.82 -9.75 11.19
C LEU A 89 32.35 -9.67 12.67
N ALA A 90 31.04 -9.65 12.91
CA ALA A 90 30.47 -9.65 14.26
C ALA A 90 31.04 -10.79 15.14
N PRO A 91 31.67 -10.48 16.29
CA PRO A 91 32.09 -11.48 17.28
C PRO A 91 30.92 -11.97 18.16
N PHE A 92 29.68 -11.74 17.72
CA PHE A 92 28.45 -12.10 18.41
C PHE A 92 27.42 -12.67 17.43
N ARG A 93 26.36 -13.29 17.95
CA ARG A 93 25.21 -13.79 17.16
C ARG A 93 23.93 -13.13 17.69
N ARG A 94 23.07 -12.61 16.81
CA ARG A 94 21.68 -12.28 17.16
C ARG A 94 20.85 -13.52 16.83
N THR A 95 20.07 -14.03 17.80
CA THR A 95 19.30 -15.25 17.61
C THR A 95 18.14 -15.33 18.61
N LEU A 96 17.08 -16.02 18.22
CA LEU A 96 15.92 -16.29 19.09
C LEU A 96 16.07 -17.61 19.87
N LYS A 97 16.94 -18.52 19.42
CA LYS A 97 17.10 -19.85 20.03
C LYS A 97 18.57 -20.26 19.99
N LEU A 98 19.05 -20.82 21.09
CA LEU A 98 20.35 -21.47 21.18
C LEU A 98 20.14 -22.93 21.58
N ARG A 99 20.98 -23.81 21.04
CA ARG A 99 21.05 -25.20 21.52
C ARG A 99 22.50 -25.63 21.67
N VAL A 100 22.70 -26.52 22.63
CA VAL A 100 23.97 -27.20 22.87
C VAL A 100 23.80 -28.63 22.41
N VAL A 101 24.66 -29.06 21.50
CA VAL A 101 24.67 -30.41 20.92
C VAL A 101 25.93 -31.11 21.41
N SER A 102 25.84 -32.38 21.78
CA SER A 102 27.00 -33.17 22.22
C SER A 102 26.95 -34.57 21.63
N GLY A 103 28.10 -35.22 21.52
CA GLY A 103 28.17 -36.62 21.09
C GLY A 103 27.79 -37.58 22.23
N GLY A 104 26.96 -38.57 21.93
CA GLY A 104 26.49 -39.61 22.86
C GLY A 104 25.00 -39.93 22.70
N ASP A 105 24.57 -41.08 23.20
CA ASP A 105 23.16 -41.53 23.12
C ASP A 105 22.27 -40.91 24.22
N GLU A 106 22.87 -40.34 25.28
CA GLU A 106 22.16 -39.73 26.40
C GLU A 106 22.42 -38.22 26.53
N ALA A 107 21.40 -37.47 26.99
CA ALA A 107 21.50 -36.04 27.21
C ALA A 107 22.35 -35.73 28.47
N PRO A 108 23.41 -34.89 28.37
CA PRO A 108 24.28 -34.58 29.49
C PRO A 108 23.54 -33.75 30.55
N GLN A 109 23.81 -34.01 31.84
CA GLN A 109 23.23 -33.20 32.92
C GLN A 109 23.90 -31.82 33.00
N VAL A 110 23.17 -30.79 32.62
CA VAL A 110 23.60 -29.39 32.65
C VAL A 110 23.16 -28.74 33.96
N LYS A 111 24.11 -28.19 34.71
CA LYS A 111 23.85 -27.43 35.94
C LYS A 111 23.47 -25.98 35.64
N ARG A 112 24.13 -25.35 34.66
CA ARG A 112 23.87 -23.95 34.30
C ARG A 112 24.32 -23.63 32.88
N ILE A 113 23.56 -22.79 32.18
CA ILE A 113 23.96 -22.16 30.92
C ILE A 113 23.96 -20.65 31.11
N GLN A 114 25.00 -19.98 30.63
CA GLN A 114 25.12 -18.52 30.65
C GLN A 114 25.46 -17.98 29.26
N VAL A 115 24.64 -17.04 28.80
CA VAL A 115 24.85 -16.30 27.55
C VAL A 115 25.09 -14.85 27.93
N PHE A 116 26.10 -14.23 27.33
CA PHE A 116 26.55 -12.89 27.70
C PHE A 116 26.36 -11.94 26.52
N SER A 117 25.72 -10.79 26.75
CA SER A 117 25.64 -9.68 25.80
C SER A 117 26.60 -8.54 26.22
N THR A 118 26.51 -7.40 25.52
CA THR A 118 27.27 -6.20 25.89
C THR A 118 26.73 -5.52 27.15
N ALA A 119 25.52 -5.87 27.58
CA ALA A 119 24.92 -5.32 28.78
C ALA A 119 25.75 -5.64 30.03
N ARG A 120 25.70 -4.73 31.00
CA ARG A 120 26.37 -4.85 32.30
C ARG A 120 25.38 -4.48 33.40
N TRP A 121 25.35 -5.26 34.47
CA TRP A 121 24.57 -4.92 35.65
C TRP A 121 25.06 -3.60 36.25
N ALA A 122 24.11 -2.71 36.53
CA ALA A 122 24.30 -1.46 37.26
C ALA A 122 23.17 -1.29 38.26
N GLU A 123 23.43 -0.54 39.32
CA GLU A 123 22.42 -0.18 40.31
C GLU A 123 21.83 1.19 40.01
N GLY A 124 20.53 1.33 40.18
CA GLY A 124 19.81 2.56 39.95
C GLY A 124 18.72 2.78 41.00
N THR A 125 18.35 4.04 41.19
CA THR A 125 17.20 4.41 42.01
C THR A 125 16.22 5.20 41.17
N ILE A 126 14.93 4.92 41.32
CA ILE A 126 13.85 5.68 40.69
C ILE A 126 12.73 5.94 41.70
N ALA A 127 11.95 6.98 41.46
CA ALA A 127 10.71 7.27 42.15
C ALA A 127 9.54 7.15 41.17
N ILE A 128 8.47 6.49 41.62
CA ILE A 128 7.18 6.38 40.95
C ILE A 128 6.18 7.12 41.84
N ILE A 129 5.54 8.15 41.31
CA ILE A 129 4.68 9.07 42.06
C ILE A 129 3.27 9.04 41.46
N ARG A 130 2.26 8.83 42.30
CA ARG A 130 0.84 9.06 41.96
C ARG A 130 0.52 10.53 42.12
N VAL A 131 0.13 11.18 41.03
CA VAL A 131 -0.04 12.64 41.03
C VAL A 131 -1.43 13.10 41.48
N ASP A 132 -2.33 12.16 41.70
CA ASP A 132 -3.70 12.39 42.16
C ASP A 132 -3.91 12.13 43.65
N GLY A 133 -2.86 11.74 44.38
CA GLY A 133 -2.93 11.42 45.80
C GLY A 133 -3.72 10.14 46.11
N GLY A 134 -3.95 9.26 45.13
CA GLY A 134 -4.61 7.97 45.37
C GLY A 134 -3.74 6.98 46.14
N GLU A 135 -4.37 5.92 46.68
CA GLU A 135 -3.67 4.94 47.52
C GLU A 135 -2.48 4.28 46.79
N VAL A 136 -1.40 4.12 47.56
CA VAL A 136 -0.13 3.48 47.15
C VAL A 136 -0.15 1.97 47.50
N ASP A 137 -1.15 1.53 48.27
CA ASP A 137 -1.34 0.12 48.62
C ASP A 137 -1.71 -0.70 47.38
N GLY A 138 -0.96 -1.80 47.17
CA GLY A 138 -1.18 -2.72 46.04
C GLY A 138 -0.37 -2.42 44.78
N LEU A 139 0.51 -1.41 44.77
CA LEU A 139 1.48 -1.21 43.68
C LEU A 139 2.51 -2.35 43.65
N GLN A 140 2.48 -3.16 42.59
CA GLN A 140 3.47 -4.21 42.35
C GLN A 140 4.37 -3.83 41.19
N VAL A 141 5.68 -4.12 41.32
CA VAL A 141 6.67 -3.84 40.28
C VAL A 141 7.38 -5.14 39.91
N GLU A 142 7.40 -5.43 38.62
CA GLU A 142 8.09 -6.58 38.05
C GLU A 142 9.16 -6.08 37.07
N ALA A 143 10.38 -6.62 37.17
CA ALA A 143 11.49 -6.26 36.30
C ALA A 143 11.76 -7.34 35.24
N PHE A 144 11.84 -6.93 33.98
CA PHE A 144 12.33 -7.76 32.88
C PHE A 144 13.75 -7.31 32.54
N ASN A 145 14.71 -8.25 32.42
CA ASN A 145 16.15 -7.97 32.33
C ASN A 145 16.64 -7.02 33.45
N GLY A 146 16.12 -7.22 34.65
CA GLY A 146 16.36 -6.39 35.82
C GLY A 146 15.96 -7.14 37.09
N GLU A 147 16.33 -6.59 38.24
CA GLU A 147 15.92 -7.10 39.55
C GLU A 147 15.61 -5.91 40.46
N VAL A 148 14.43 -5.92 41.09
CA VAL A 148 14.10 -4.93 42.13
C VAL A 148 14.75 -5.40 43.44
N LEU A 149 15.74 -4.65 43.93
CA LEU A 149 16.47 -4.99 45.15
C LEU A 149 15.72 -4.54 46.40
N GLU A 150 15.17 -3.33 46.35
CA GLU A 150 14.44 -2.71 47.47
C GLU A 150 13.28 -1.88 46.92
N SER A 151 12.15 -1.91 47.62
CA SER A 151 10.98 -1.07 47.35
C SER A 151 10.54 -0.41 48.64
N THR A 152 10.53 0.92 48.67
CA THR A 152 10.15 1.72 49.83
C THR A 152 8.90 2.55 49.51
N THR A 153 7.84 2.36 50.28
CA THR A 153 6.64 3.20 50.19
C THR A 153 6.92 4.62 50.69
N THR A 154 6.52 5.60 49.90
CA THR A 154 6.57 7.04 50.20
C THR A 154 5.14 7.59 50.27
N PRO A 155 4.90 8.79 50.83
CA PRO A 155 3.55 9.36 50.92
C PRO A 155 2.83 9.46 49.57
N ASP A 156 3.58 9.71 48.50
CA ASP A 156 3.03 9.98 47.17
C ASP A 156 3.30 8.83 46.17
N GLY A 157 3.89 7.70 46.60
CA GLY A 157 4.22 6.59 45.69
C GLY A 157 5.32 5.64 46.17
N LEU A 158 6.15 5.11 45.27
CA LEU A 158 7.23 4.17 45.57
C LEU A 158 8.61 4.72 45.19
N GLN A 159 9.61 4.43 46.03
CA GLN A 159 11.01 4.54 45.68
C GLN A 159 11.58 3.14 45.48
N LEU A 160 12.21 2.90 44.33
CA LEU A 160 12.78 1.60 43.99
C LEU A 160 14.30 1.71 43.89
N HIS A 161 14.99 0.75 44.50
CA HIS A 161 16.39 0.47 44.24
C HIS A 161 16.47 -0.84 43.44
N LEU A 162 17.19 -0.85 42.33
CA LEU A 162 17.15 -1.96 41.38
C LEU A 162 18.49 -2.21 40.67
N HIS A 163 18.72 -3.47 40.30
CA HIS A 163 19.70 -3.87 39.29
C HIS A 163 19.09 -3.74 37.90
N HIS A 164 19.82 -3.13 36.99
CA HIS A 164 19.40 -2.97 35.61
C HIS A 164 20.56 -3.21 34.64
N ALA A 165 20.20 -3.58 33.41
CA ALA A 165 21.09 -3.63 32.28
C ALA A 165 21.51 -2.20 31.88
N SER A 166 22.78 -1.88 32.09
CA SER A 166 23.44 -0.71 31.53
C SER A 166 24.16 -1.10 30.23
N ARG A 167 24.32 -0.14 29.30
CA ARG A 167 24.96 -0.37 27.98
C ARG A 167 24.32 -1.48 27.13
N ALA A 168 23.02 -1.72 27.31
CA ALA A 168 22.23 -2.52 26.39
C ALA A 168 22.31 -1.88 24.98
N THR A 169 22.69 -2.67 23.98
CA THR A 169 22.80 -2.23 22.58
C THR A 169 21.69 -2.81 21.70
N THR A 170 20.87 -3.71 22.25
CA THR A 170 19.71 -4.29 21.58
C THR A 170 18.47 -4.08 22.45
N PRO A 171 17.28 -3.83 21.86
CA PRO A 171 16.05 -3.68 22.63
C PRO A 171 15.74 -4.87 23.55
N GLY A 172 16.15 -6.08 23.15
CA GLY A 172 15.96 -7.31 23.92
C GLY A 172 16.84 -7.42 25.17
N ASP A 173 17.86 -6.56 25.33
CA ASP A 173 18.71 -6.49 26.52
C ASP A 173 18.28 -5.39 27.50
N GLU A 174 17.32 -4.53 27.13
CA GLU A 174 16.93 -3.38 27.96
C GLU A 174 16.12 -3.81 29.19
N THR A 175 16.32 -3.11 30.31
CA THR A 175 15.51 -3.31 31.52
C THR A 175 14.17 -2.61 31.38
N LEU A 176 13.11 -3.39 31.50
CA LEU A 176 11.74 -2.91 31.51
C LEU A 176 11.14 -3.11 32.90
N LEU A 177 10.36 -2.14 33.37
CA LEU A 177 9.64 -2.24 34.63
C LEU A 177 8.14 -2.24 34.36
N THR A 178 7.47 -3.31 34.76
CA THR A 178 6.01 -3.43 34.69
C THR A 178 5.42 -2.99 36.02
N LEU A 179 4.62 -1.93 36.01
CA LEU A 179 3.86 -1.47 37.17
C LEU A 179 2.44 -2.02 37.08
N ARG A 180 2.01 -2.71 38.13
CA ARG A 180 0.62 -3.19 38.30
C ARG A 180 -0.04 -2.37 39.39
N THR A 181 -1.09 -1.64 39.02
CA THR A 181 -2.00 -0.95 39.93
C THR A 181 -3.37 -1.63 39.90
N PRO A 182 -4.27 -1.34 40.86
CA PRO A 182 -5.64 -1.84 40.80
C PRO A 182 -6.41 -1.44 39.54
N GLU A 183 -6.05 -0.29 38.93
CA GLU A 183 -6.75 0.29 37.79
C GLU A 183 -6.06 -0.04 36.45
N HIS A 184 -4.72 -0.07 36.43
CA HIS A 184 -3.93 -0.14 35.22
C HIS A 184 -2.67 -1.00 35.40
N THR A 185 -2.29 -1.74 34.36
CA THR A 185 -0.97 -2.36 34.26
C THR A 185 -0.25 -1.81 33.04
N PHE A 186 0.98 -1.35 33.22
CA PHE A 186 1.78 -0.82 32.12
C PHE A 186 3.26 -1.02 32.36
N THR A 187 4.03 -0.96 31.27
CA THR A 187 5.48 -1.10 31.31
C THR A 187 6.14 0.21 30.88
N PHE A 188 7.36 0.48 31.35
CA PHE A 188 8.22 1.54 30.81
C PHE A 188 9.66 1.07 30.72
N ARG A 189 10.44 1.66 29.79
CA ARG A 189 11.89 1.38 29.71
C ARG A 189 12.59 2.24 30.74
N LEU A 190 13.46 1.63 31.55
CA LEU A 190 14.25 2.38 32.52
C LEU A 190 15.17 3.42 31.86
N ARG A 191 15.61 3.13 30.63
CA ARG A 191 16.46 3.99 29.82
C ARG A 191 15.76 5.29 29.39
N ASP A 192 14.44 5.28 29.22
CA ASP A 192 13.69 6.47 28.80
C ASP A 192 13.77 7.61 29.83
N LEU A 193 14.14 7.29 31.07
CA LEU A 193 14.42 8.26 32.14
C LEU A 193 15.73 9.02 31.95
N GLU A 194 16.65 8.55 31.08
CA GLU A 194 17.86 9.30 30.71
C GLU A 194 17.53 10.59 29.94
N SER A 195 16.38 10.61 29.25
CA SER A 195 15.90 11.77 28.50
C SER A 195 15.01 12.71 29.32
N GLY A 196 14.81 12.41 30.61
CA GLY A 196 13.91 13.16 31.49
C GLY A 196 12.84 12.29 32.15
N PRO A 197 12.02 12.86 33.05
CA PRO A 197 10.94 12.13 33.71
C PRO A 197 9.89 11.63 32.72
N LEU A 198 9.19 10.54 33.05
CA LEU A 198 8.01 10.09 32.33
C LEU A 198 6.76 10.55 33.07
N TYR A 199 5.80 11.13 32.35
CA TYR A 199 4.51 11.50 32.91
C TYR A 199 3.41 10.91 32.04
N LEU A 200 2.55 10.08 32.64
CA LEU A 200 1.40 9.46 32.01
C LEU A 200 0.14 10.13 32.57
N PRO A 201 -0.44 11.14 31.89
CA PRO A 201 -1.59 11.88 32.41
C PRO A 201 -2.80 10.98 32.70
N ASP A 202 -3.13 10.08 31.77
CA ASP A 202 -4.32 9.24 31.85
C ASP A 202 -4.22 8.18 32.95
N TYR A 203 -2.99 7.75 33.29
CA TYR A 203 -2.74 6.85 34.42
C TYR A 203 -2.37 7.60 35.70
N LYS A 204 -2.21 8.93 35.63
CA LYS A 204 -1.86 9.79 36.76
C LYS A 204 -0.57 9.36 37.47
N VAL A 205 0.41 8.92 36.68
CA VAL A 205 1.73 8.46 37.18
C VAL A 205 2.86 9.34 36.63
N TYR A 206 3.76 9.72 37.53
CA TYR A 206 5.01 10.41 37.23
C TYR A 206 6.20 9.58 37.69
N ILE A 207 7.19 9.36 36.81
CA ILE A 207 8.34 8.51 37.07
C ILE A 207 9.61 9.31 36.83
N ALA A 208 10.52 9.33 37.82
CA ALA A 208 11.72 10.16 37.77
C ALA A 208 12.91 9.48 38.46
N ARG A 209 14.13 9.82 38.02
CA ARG A 209 15.35 9.52 38.78
C ARG A 209 15.60 10.60 39.85
N PRO A 210 16.33 10.30 40.94
CA PRO A 210 16.80 11.31 41.88
C PRO A 210 17.50 12.47 41.15
N GLY A 211 17.17 13.71 41.53
CA GLY A 211 17.74 14.93 40.93
C GLY A 211 16.95 15.51 39.74
N HIS A 212 15.93 14.81 39.24
CA HIS A 212 14.97 15.39 38.30
C HIS A 212 13.96 16.31 39.01
N PRO A 213 13.30 17.25 38.28
CA PRO A 213 12.34 18.18 38.88
C PRO A 213 11.20 17.45 39.61
N HIS A 214 10.64 18.11 40.63
CA HIS A 214 9.38 17.67 41.24
C HIS A 214 8.24 17.79 40.22
N PHE A 215 7.18 17.00 40.39
CA PHE A 215 6.07 16.95 39.43
C PHE A 215 5.46 18.33 39.12
N ALA A 216 5.25 19.18 40.12
CA ALA A 216 4.72 20.54 39.92
C ALA A 216 5.65 21.45 39.09
N ASP A 217 6.97 21.29 39.22
CA ASP A 217 7.93 21.99 38.36
C ASP A 217 7.92 21.43 36.94
N TYR A 218 7.80 20.10 36.80
CA TYR A 218 7.71 19.45 35.50
C TYR A 218 6.46 19.88 34.73
N LEU A 219 5.29 19.97 35.39
CA LEU A 219 4.07 20.48 34.76
C LEU A 219 4.25 21.90 34.19
N ARG A 220 4.87 22.81 34.95
CA ARG A 220 5.20 24.16 34.45
C ARG A 220 6.13 24.13 33.24
N GLN A 221 7.03 23.16 33.15
CA GLN A 221 7.88 22.99 31.97
C GLN A 221 7.07 22.51 30.77
N LEU A 222 6.11 21.60 30.95
CA LEU A 222 5.24 21.11 29.89
C LEU A 222 4.39 22.24 29.28
N GLU A 223 3.92 23.19 30.08
CA GLU A 223 3.16 24.36 29.61
C GLU A 223 3.93 25.23 28.59
N THR A 224 5.27 25.16 28.60
CA THR A 224 6.13 25.90 27.64
C THR A 224 6.44 25.12 26.37
N LYS A 225 6.12 23.82 26.32
CA LYS A 225 6.36 22.96 25.17
C LYS A 225 5.23 23.09 24.14
N PRO A 226 5.53 22.95 22.85
CA PRO A 226 4.48 22.82 21.85
C PRO A 226 3.65 21.55 22.12
N LYS A 227 2.36 21.62 21.78
CA LYS A 227 1.50 20.42 21.70
C LYS A 227 2.13 19.38 20.77
N ASN A 228 1.86 18.09 21.01
CA ASN A 228 2.21 17.04 20.07
C ASN A 228 1.50 17.24 18.71
N LEU A 229 2.02 16.65 17.63
CA LEU A 229 1.51 16.90 16.27
C LEU A 229 0.02 16.57 16.12
N TYR A 230 -0.48 15.55 16.81
CA TYR A 230 -1.89 15.21 16.79
C TYR A 230 -2.74 16.37 17.35
N ASP A 231 -2.45 16.84 18.56
CA ASP A 231 -3.24 17.89 19.21
C ASP A 231 -3.06 19.29 18.54
N ARG A 232 -2.02 19.46 17.71
CA ARG A 232 -1.79 20.70 16.93
C ARG A 232 -2.74 20.85 15.73
N VAL A 233 -3.29 19.75 15.19
CA VAL A 233 -4.11 19.78 13.97
C VAL A 233 -5.38 20.62 14.17
N GLU A 234 -5.96 20.61 15.36
CA GLU A 234 -7.17 21.37 15.66
C GLU A 234 -6.93 22.90 15.61
N ASP A 235 -5.70 23.35 15.86
CA ASP A 235 -5.34 24.76 15.79
C ASP A 235 -5.10 25.25 14.34
N GLU A 236 -5.05 24.34 13.36
CA GLU A 236 -4.87 24.66 11.94
C GLU A 236 -6.22 24.83 11.21
N PRO A 237 -6.26 25.65 10.14
CA PRO A 237 -7.36 25.62 9.18
C PRO A 237 -7.53 24.22 8.56
N GLU A 238 -8.74 23.90 8.09
CA GLU A 238 -8.99 22.65 7.36
C GLU A 238 -8.01 22.51 6.19
N GLN A 239 -7.42 21.32 6.04
CA GLN A 239 -6.65 21.01 4.84
C GLN A 239 -7.56 21.02 3.61
N ASN A 240 -7.02 21.48 2.49
CA ASN A 240 -7.67 21.37 1.19
C ASN A 240 -6.64 20.96 0.12
N LEU A 241 -7.13 20.53 -1.03
CA LEU A 241 -6.28 20.07 -2.12
C LEU A 241 -5.31 21.15 -2.59
N ALA A 242 -5.75 22.41 -2.68
CA ALA A 242 -4.91 23.52 -3.14
C ALA A 242 -3.69 23.76 -2.22
N ARG A 243 -3.89 23.76 -0.89
CA ARG A 243 -2.81 23.86 0.10
C ARG A 243 -1.88 22.66 0.04
N ALA A 244 -2.43 21.44 -0.01
CA ALA A 244 -1.63 20.22 -0.12
C ALA A 244 -0.74 20.23 -1.37
N MET A 245 -1.30 20.56 -2.55
CA MET A 245 -0.55 20.65 -3.82
C MET A 245 0.49 21.78 -3.84
N ALA A 246 0.30 22.84 -3.06
CA ALA A 246 1.25 23.94 -2.95
C ALA A 246 2.43 23.61 -2.02
N GLU A 247 2.17 22.87 -0.93
CA GLU A 247 3.16 22.58 0.11
C GLU A 247 3.89 21.24 -0.10
N ILE A 248 3.27 20.24 -0.75
CA ILE A 248 3.89 18.95 -1.05
C ILE A 248 4.63 19.03 -2.40
N PRO A 249 5.94 18.73 -2.44
CA PRO A 249 6.69 18.72 -3.70
C PRO A 249 6.07 17.78 -4.75
N PRO A 250 5.86 18.24 -5.99
CA PRO A 250 5.29 17.39 -7.05
C PRO A 250 6.27 16.31 -7.47
N LEU A 251 5.75 15.11 -7.75
CA LEU A 251 6.52 13.97 -8.20
C LEU A 251 7.34 14.30 -9.45
N ASP A 252 8.61 13.90 -9.44
CA ASP A 252 9.54 14.09 -10.56
C ASP A 252 9.40 12.94 -11.57
N VAL A 253 8.96 13.27 -12.78
CA VAL A 253 8.73 12.29 -13.86
C VAL A 253 9.99 11.51 -14.24
N THR A 254 11.18 12.02 -13.93
CA THR A 254 12.46 11.32 -14.20
C THR A 254 12.85 10.37 -13.05
N LYS A 255 12.30 10.58 -11.85
CA LYS A 255 12.60 9.80 -10.64
C LYS A 255 11.47 8.81 -10.36
N GLN A 256 11.26 7.88 -11.29
CA GLN A 256 10.40 6.70 -11.11
C GLN A 256 11.14 5.50 -11.71
N ALA A 257 12.01 4.88 -10.91
CA ALA A 257 12.87 3.81 -11.41
C ALA A 257 12.06 2.59 -11.87
N PRO A 258 12.55 1.83 -12.86
CA PRO A 258 13.78 2.04 -13.63
C PRO A 258 13.62 2.91 -14.89
N PHE A 259 12.39 3.27 -15.28
CA PHE A 259 12.11 3.86 -16.61
C PHE A 259 11.81 5.37 -16.58
N GLY A 260 11.74 5.99 -15.41
CA GLY A 260 10.96 7.21 -15.25
C GLY A 260 9.47 6.93 -15.40
N ARG A 261 8.66 7.98 -15.35
CA ARG A 261 7.20 7.86 -15.40
C ARG A 261 6.73 7.34 -16.76
N TYR A 262 5.83 6.36 -16.76
CA TYR A 262 5.18 5.85 -17.97
C TYR A 262 3.70 5.54 -17.75
N VAL A 263 2.90 5.55 -18.79
CA VAL A 263 1.48 5.14 -18.71
C VAL A 263 1.25 3.87 -19.50
N ALA A 264 0.38 2.99 -19.00
CA ALA A 264 0.03 1.76 -19.70
C ALA A 264 -0.97 2.06 -20.84
N LEU A 265 -0.78 1.40 -21.98
CA LEU A 265 -1.67 1.40 -23.13
C LEU A 265 -2.02 -0.05 -23.45
N GLY A 266 -3.24 -0.46 -23.17
CA GLY A 266 -3.76 -1.80 -23.42
C GLY A 266 -5.23 -1.78 -23.79
N ILE A 267 -5.87 -2.94 -23.65
CA ILE A 267 -7.31 -3.12 -23.83
C ILE A 267 -7.92 -3.69 -22.55
N ASP A 268 -9.23 -3.65 -22.43
CA ASP A 268 -9.94 -4.14 -21.24
C ASP A 268 -9.82 -5.67 -21.09
N GLY A 269 -9.25 -6.14 -19.97
CA GLY A 269 -9.07 -7.56 -19.68
C GLY A 269 -7.97 -8.26 -20.52
N GLY A 270 -7.18 -7.50 -21.29
CA GLY A 270 -6.16 -8.05 -22.18
C GLY A 270 -4.76 -8.00 -21.56
N ARG A 271 -3.98 -9.05 -21.79
CA ARG A 271 -2.64 -9.25 -21.16
C ARG A 271 -1.47 -8.56 -21.89
N GLN A 272 -1.74 -7.83 -22.97
CA GLN A 272 -0.72 -7.19 -23.82
C GLN A 272 -0.77 -5.67 -23.62
N GLU A 273 0.06 -5.12 -22.73
CA GLU A 273 0.10 -3.67 -22.51
C GLU A 273 1.44 -3.03 -22.90
N TRP A 274 1.38 -2.01 -23.75
CA TRP A 274 2.51 -1.12 -24.01
C TRP A 274 2.68 -0.12 -22.88
N ALA A 275 3.88 0.44 -22.71
CA ALA A 275 4.08 1.65 -21.93
C ALA A 275 4.54 2.83 -22.78
N LEU A 276 3.99 4.00 -22.47
CA LEU A 276 4.39 5.28 -23.03
C LEU A 276 5.11 6.11 -21.97
N ARG A 277 6.43 6.28 -22.10
CA ARG A 277 7.24 7.11 -21.18
C ARG A 277 6.88 8.59 -21.30
N TYR A 278 7.18 9.35 -20.25
CA TYR A 278 7.00 10.81 -20.16
C TYR A 278 7.68 11.59 -21.32
N ASN A 279 8.71 11.03 -21.96
CA ASN A 279 9.41 11.61 -23.10
C ASN A 279 8.77 11.26 -24.47
N GLY A 280 7.69 10.47 -24.49
CA GLY A 280 6.99 10.01 -25.68
C GLY A 280 7.49 8.67 -26.25
N GLU A 281 8.47 8.02 -25.63
CA GLU A 281 8.95 6.70 -26.04
C GLU A 281 7.91 5.60 -25.76
N LEU A 282 7.70 4.71 -26.73
CA LEU A 282 6.85 3.52 -26.59
C LEU A 282 7.71 2.29 -26.33
N PHE A 283 7.40 1.49 -25.32
CA PHE A 283 8.20 0.30 -25.01
C PHE A 283 7.42 -0.82 -24.31
N ALA A 284 7.99 -2.01 -24.31
CA ALA A 284 7.53 -3.20 -23.62
C ALA A 284 8.72 -3.93 -22.97
N ASP A 285 8.50 -4.58 -21.82
CA ASP A 285 9.53 -5.37 -21.10
C ASP A 285 8.99 -6.76 -20.74
N LYS A 286 9.59 -7.81 -21.31
CA LYS A 286 9.18 -9.21 -21.11
C LYS A 286 9.19 -9.65 -19.65
N ARG A 287 10.04 -9.05 -18.81
CA ARG A 287 10.11 -9.40 -17.38
C ARG A 287 8.94 -8.85 -16.59
N GLU A 288 8.43 -7.70 -17.04
CA GLU A 288 7.39 -6.97 -16.33
C GLU A 288 6.01 -7.38 -16.83
N LEU A 289 5.85 -8.10 -17.94
CA LEU A 289 4.54 -8.27 -18.58
C LEU A 289 3.69 -9.49 -18.12
N LYS A 290 4.09 -10.28 -17.11
CA LYS A 290 3.35 -11.47 -16.61
C LYS A 290 2.87 -12.47 -17.69
N LEU A 291 3.42 -12.40 -18.90
CA LEU A 291 2.90 -13.13 -20.05
C LEU A 291 3.22 -14.62 -19.96
N ALA A 292 2.22 -15.43 -20.30
CA ALA A 292 2.33 -16.88 -20.42
C ALA A 292 1.73 -17.39 -21.75
N GLY A 293 2.00 -18.66 -22.07
CA GLY A 293 1.42 -19.35 -23.23
C GLY A 293 1.62 -18.64 -24.58
N ARG A 294 0.51 -18.41 -25.30
CA ARG A 294 0.51 -17.87 -26.67
C ARG A 294 1.18 -16.50 -26.79
N ASP A 295 0.97 -15.61 -25.82
CA ASP A 295 1.51 -14.25 -25.89
C ASP A 295 3.03 -14.26 -25.77
N ALA A 296 3.55 -14.95 -24.76
CA ALA A 296 4.99 -15.12 -24.57
C ALA A 296 5.67 -15.76 -25.81
N ALA A 297 5.02 -16.76 -26.42
CA ALA A 297 5.54 -17.45 -27.61
C ALA A 297 5.67 -16.54 -28.84
N ARG A 298 4.94 -15.41 -28.91
CA ARG A 298 4.97 -14.48 -30.04
C ARG A 298 5.86 -13.25 -29.80
N LEU A 299 6.49 -13.13 -28.62
CA LEU A 299 7.40 -12.02 -28.32
C LEU A 299 8.82 -12.31 -28.83
N LEU A 300 8.98 -12.40 -30.15
CA LEU A 300 10.23 -12.85 -30.79
C LEU A 300 11.35 -11.79 -30.94
N TRP A 301 11.20 -10.60 -30.36
CA TRP A 301 12.23 -9.56 -30.40
C TRP A 301 13.42 -9.88 -29.46
N PRO A 302 14.61 -9.30 -29.70
CA PRO A 302 15.80 -9.63 -28.95
C PRO A 302 15.82 -8.95 -27.57
N GLY A 303 16.45 -9.61 -26.59
CA GLY A 303 16.60 -9.07 -25.24
C GLY A 303 15.31 -9.06 -24.41
N GLN A 304 15.35 -8.35 -23.29
CA GLN A 304 14.23 -8.20 -22.35
C GLN A 304 13.25 -7.12 -22.81
N GLN A 305 13.72 -6.09 -23.49
CA GLN A 305 12.93 -4.91 -23.85
C GLN A 305 12.81 -4.76 -25.36
N LEU A 306 11.70 -4.17 -25.80
CA LEU A 306 11.54 -3.59 -27.12
C LEU A 306 11.15 -2.12 -26.94
N ARG A 307 11.96 -1.22 -27.47
CA ARG A 307 11.81 0.23 -27.28
C ARG A 307 11.78 0.93 -28.64
N PHE A 308 10.81 1.80 -28.83
CA PHE A 308 10.68 2.73 -29.95
C PHE A 308 10.93 4.14 -29.44
N ARG A 309 12.17 4.61 -29.63
CA ARG A 309 12.62 5.93 -29.20
C ARG A 309 12.42 6.93 -30.32
N PHE A 310 11.78 8.05 -30.00
CA PHE A 310 11.50 9.10 -30.98
C PHE A 310 12.44 10.27 -30.78
N GLY A 311 13.30 10.58 -31.75
CA GLY A 311 14.20 11.73 -31.71
C GLY A 311 13.66 12.87 -32.56
N SER A 312 13.59 14.09 -32.05
CA SER A 312 13.33 15.27 -32.90
C SER A 312 14.66 15.90 -33.28
N GLY A 313 14.80 16.25 -34.56
CA GLY A 313 15.89 17.13 -34.95
C GLY A 313 17.18 16.52 -35.47
N ASP A 314 18.22 17.36 -35.53
CA ASP A 314 19.59 16.96 -35.94
C ASP A 314 20.60 17.89 -35.25
N PRO A 315 21.42 17.38 -34.30
CA PRO A 315 21.37 16.02 -33.77
C PRO A 315 20.02 15.71 -33.10
N PRO A 316 19.60 14.43 -33.03
CA PRO A 316 18.32 14.06 -32.45
C PRO A 316 18.27 14.28 -30.93
N ASP A 317 17.21 14.94 -30.46
CA ASP A 317 16.86 15.06 -29.04
C ASP A 317 15.77 14.05 -28.65
N PHE A 318 16.04 13.24 -27.62
CA PHE A 318 15.14 12.22 -27.07
C PHE A 318 14.40 12.65 -25.79
N ARG A 319 14.61 13.90 -25.31
CA ARG A 319 13.80 14.54 -24.27
C ARG A 319 13.82 13.83 -22.91
N GLU A 320 14.98 13.36 -22.46
CA GLU A 320 15.13 12.70 -21.14
C GLU A 320 15.05 13.67 -19.95
N GLY A 321 14.98 14.99 -20.19
CA GLY A 321 14.87 16.00 -19.13
C GLY A 321 13.46 16.14 -18.56
N ARG A 322 13.33 16.40 -17.26
CA ARG A 322 12.06 16.55 -16.51
C ARG A 322 11.01 17.47 -17.16
N LYS A 323 11.45 18.54 -17.82
CA LYS A 323 10.57 19.56 -18.43
C LYS A 323 10.63 19.56 -19.96
N ALA A 324 11.24 18.54 -20.57
CA ALA A 324 11.43 18.48 -22.01
C ALA A 324 10.13 18.19 -22.78
N THR A 325 9.17 17.53 -22.13
CA THR A 325 7.89 17.14 -22.71
C THR A 325 6.75 17.47 -21.75
N GLN A 326 5.66 18.04 -22.27
CA GLN A 326 4.40 18.16 -21.56
C GLN A 326 3.47 17.02 -21.98
N GLN A 327 3.05 16.19 -21.03
CA GLN A 327 2.10 15.11 -21.29
C GLN A 327 0.73 15.44 -20.70
N SER A 328 -0.33 14.95 -21.34
CA SER A 328 -1.71 15.12 -20.88
C SER A 328 -2.58 13.98 -21.41
N ARG A 329 -3.82 13.91 -20.92
CA ARG A 329 -4.84 12.96 -21.38
C ARG A 329 -6.00 13.68 -22.03
N LEU A 330 -6.61 13.04 -23.02
CA LEU A 330 -7.87 13.49 -23.58
C LEU A 330 -8.94 13.59 -22.49
N GLU A 331 -9.59 14.75 -22.39
CA GLU A 331 -10.59 15.10 -21.37
C GLU A 331 -10.12 14.97 -19.91
N GLY A 332 -8.82 14.75 -19.66
CA GLY A 332 -8.24 14.57 -18.33
C GLY A 332 -8.25 13.12 -17.83
N TRP A 333 -8.99 12.19 -18.44
CA TRP A 333 -9.19 10.83 -17.92
C TRP A 333 -9.27 9.72 -18.98
N LEU A 334 -9.44 10.01 -20.27
CA LEU A 334 -9.44 8.96 -21.30
C LEU A 334 -8.00 8.42 -21.51
N PRO A 335 -7.81 7.13 -21.86
CA PRO A 335 -6.50 6.51 -22.06
C PRO A 335 -5.95 6.84 -23.46
N VAL A 336 -6.04 8.11 -23.83
CA VAL A 336 -5.47 8.70 -25.05
C VAL A 336 -4.55 9.80 -24.59
N PHE A 337 -3.25 9.62 -24.82
CA PHE A 337 -2.22 10.48 -24.27
C PHE A 337 -1.64 11.39 -25.34
N THR A 338 -1.48 12.66 -24.99
CA THR A 338 -0.84 13.65 -25.84
C THR A 338 0.45 14.14 -25.20
N SER A 339 1.57 13.97 -25.89
CA SER A 339 2.90 14.47 -25.52
C SER A 339 3.28 15.62 -26.45
N ARG A 340 3.62 16.79 -25.91
CA ARG A 340 4.00 18.00 -26.68
C ARG A 340 5.38 18.51 -26.29
N TRP A 341 6.16 18.91 -27.28
CA TRP A 341 7.44 19.59 -27.07
C TRP A 341 7.77 20.51 -28.25
N LEU A 342 8.68 21.44 -28.01
CA LEU A 342 9.27 22.31 -29.02
C LEU A 342 10.74 21.93 -29.15
N ASP A 343 11.16 21.47 -30.33
CA ASP A 343 12.58 21.34 -30.67
C ASP A 343 12.95 22.43 -31.68
N ARG A 344 13.75 23.40 -31.20
CA ARG A 344 14.15 24.61 -31.91
C ARG A 344 12.96 25.41 -32.43
N GLU A 345 12.52 25.13 -33.65
CA GLU A 345 11.52 25.90 -34.39
C GLU A 345 10.30 25.05 -34.77
N ILE A 346 10.36 23.75 -34.52
CA ILE A 346 9.30 22.79 -34.85
C ILE A 346 8.64 22.33 -33.55
N GLU A 347 7.34 22.54 -33.46
CA GLU A 347 6.50 21.97 -32.42
C GLU A 347 6.08 20.56 -32.84
N TYR A 348 6.19 19.62 -31.93
CA TYR A 348 5.80 18.23 -32.11
C TYR A 348 4.70 17.89 -31.12
N GLU A 349 3.63 17.30 -31.62
CA GLU A 349 2.56 16.71 -30.82
C GLU A 349 2.43 15.24 -31.17
N GLN A 350 2.58 14.37 -30.18
CA GLN A 350 2.37 12.93 -30.28
C GLN A 350 1.05 12.57 -29.59
N THR A 351 0.13 11.94 -30.30
CA THR A 351 -1.08 11.32 -29.72
C THR A 351 -0.96 9.81 -29.78
N ALA A 352 -1.12 9.12 -28.65
CA ALA A 352 -0.93 7.68 -28.52
C ALA A 352 -2.07 7.00 -27.74
N PHE A 353 -2.49 5.83 -28.21
CA PHE A 353 -3.47 4.95 -27.57
C PHE A 353 -3.30 3.50 -28.05
N ALA A 354 -3.90 2.54 -27.35
CA ALA A 354 -3.94 1.12 -27.75
C ALA A 354 -5.35 0.69 -28.17
N ALA A 355 -5.41 -0.31 -29.04
CA ALA A 355 -6.64 -0.93 -29.52
C ALA A 355 -6.38 -2.40 -29.89
N PRO A 356 -7.42 -3.26 -29.98
CA PRO A 356 -7.24 -4.58 -30.57
C PRO A 356 -6.87 -4.42 -32.05
N LEU A 357 -6.00 -5.30 -32.55
CA LEU A 357 -5.61 -5.36 -33.95
C LEU A 357 -6.84 -5.65 -34.83
N ALA A 358 -7.60 -6.69 -34.46
CA ALA A 358 -8.81 -7.11 -35.17
C ALA A 358 -10.07 -6.54 -34.49
N GLY A 359 -10.99 -6.00 -35.30
CA GLY A 359 -12.30 -5.54 -34.84
C GLY A 359 -12.27 -4.30 -33.93
N PRO A 360 -13.43 -3.89 -33.38
CA PRO A 360 -13.53 -2.83 -32.38
C PRO A 360 -13.12 -3.32 -30.98
N MET A 361 -12.94 -2.38 -30.05
CA MET A 361 -12.97 -2.64 -28.60
C MET A 361 -14.25 -3.41 -28.23
N GLN A 362 -14.12 -4.36 -27.31
CA GLN A 362 -15.20 -5.19 -26.80
C GLN A 362 -15.07 -5.31 -25.28
N ALA A 363 -16.19 -5.60 -24.61
CA ALA A 363 -16.21 -5.84 -23.18
C ALA A 363 -15.32 -7.04 -22.80
N ALA A 364 -14.66 -6.95 -21.64
CA ALA A 364 -13.74 -7.98 -21.15
C ALA A 364 -14.38 -9.40 -21.11
N GLU A 365 -15.68 -9.48 -20.84
CA GLU A 365 -16.43 -10.73 -20.80
C GLU A 365 -16.56 -11.38 -22.19
N SER A 366 -16.50 -10.58 -23.27
CA SER A 366 -16.67 -11.00 -24.66
C SER A 366 -15.37 -11.34 -25.39
N ILE A 367 -14.21 -10.95 -24.83
CA ILE A 367 -12.90 -11.26 -25.40
C ILE A 367 -12.35 -12.58 -24.84
N ARG A 368 -11.29 -13.11 -25.44
CA ARG A 368 -10.56 -14.29 -24.95
C ARG A 368 -9.54 -13.90 -23.87
N GLY A 369 -8.93 -12.72 -23.94
CA GLY A 369 -7.92 -12.23 -22.99
C GLY A 369 -6.51 -12.11 -23.56
N ASP A 370 -6.26 -12.70 -24.73
CA ASP A 370 -4.97 -12.69 -25.44
C ASP A 370 -5.09 -12.13 -26.86
N GLU A 371 -6.08 -11.26 -27.11
CA GLU A 371 -6.23 -10.52 -28.37
C GLU A 371 -4.94 -9.77 -28.71
N ASP A 372 -4.57 -9.78 -29.99
CA ASP A 372 -3.40 -9.04 -30.45
C ASP A 372 -3.66 -7.53 -30.31
N VAL A 373 -2.81 -6.84 -29.55
CA VAL A 373 -2.91 -5.39 -29.31
C VAL A 373 -2.00 -4.62 -30.26
N VAL A 374 -2.46 -3.44 -30.68
CA VAL A 374 -1.69 -2.47 -31.47
C VAL A 374 -1.70 -1.11 -30.79
N ALA A 375 -0.53 -0.49 -30.63
CA ALA A 375 -0.42 0.91 -30.25
C ALA A 375 -0.44 1.78 -31.51
N LEU A 376 -1.36 2.74 -31.57
CA LEU A 376 -1.44 3.74 -32.63
C LEU A 376 -0.85 5.05 -32.13
N VAL A 377 0.06 5.63 -32.92
CA VAL A 377 0.75 6.87 -32.58
C VAL A 377 0.70 7.83 -33.76
N ARG A 378 0.14 9.03 -33.57
CA ARG A 378 0.16 10.11 -34.56
C ARG A 378 1.10 11.21 -34.10
N PHE A 379 2.02 11.61 -34.97
CA PHE A 379 2.81 12.83 -34.79
C PHE A 379 2.23 13.94 -35.65
N THR A 380 2.07 15.13 -35.09
CA THR A 380 1.78 16.37 -35.81
C THR A 380 2.97 17.30 -35.62
N LEU A 381 3.60 17.69 -36.72
CA LEU A 381 4.78 18.55 -36.74
C LEU A 381 4.36 19.91 -37.29
N ARG A 382 4.60 20.98 -36.54
CA ARG A 382 4.23 22.35 -36.93
C ARG A 382 5.45 23.26 -36.93
N ASN A 383 5.64 23.98 -38.03
CA ASN A 383 6.62 25.06 -38.08
C ASN A 383 6.08 26.29 -37.35
N THR A 384 6.74 26.68 -36.26
CA THR A 384 6.32 27.81 -35.42
C THR A 384 6.82 29.17 -35.91
N THR A 385 7.63 29.18 -36.98
CA THR A 385 8.25 30.38 -37.56
C THR A 385 7.56 30.80 -38.86
N HIS A 386 8.00 31.91 -39.46
CA HIS A 386 7.47 32.41 -40.73
C HIS A 386 8.15 31.81 -41.98
N GLY A 387 9.41 31.38 -41.87
CA GLY A 387 10.18 30.84 -43.00
C GLY A 387 9.98 29.34 -43.17
N THR A 388 10.26 28.80 -44.35
CA THR A 388 10.23 27.34 -44.57
C THR A 388 11.29 26.65 -43.71
N LYS A 389 10.89 25.57 -43.02
CA LYS A 389 11.76 24.76 -42.16
C LYS A 389 11.62 23.29 -42.51
N GLN A 390 12.70 22.54 -42.34
CA GLN A 390 12.68 21.10 -42.44
C GLN A 390 12.42 20.50 -41.05
N ALA A 391 11.34 19.73 -40.93
CA ALA A 391 11.04 18.96 -39.73
C ALA A 391 11.61 17.55 -39.86
N LEU A 392 12.24 17.08 -38.78
CA LEU A 392 12.92 15.78 -38.70
C LEU A 392 12.35 14.98 -37.54
N LEU A 393 11.97 13.72 -37.80
CA LEU A 393 11.55 12.77 -36.76
C LEU A 393 12.30 11.45 -36.97
N TRP A 394 13.06 11.06 -35.96
CA TRP A 394 13.77 9.78 -35.89
C TRP A 394 12.93 8.78 -35.11
N THR A 395 12.88 7.53 -35.57
CA THR A 395 12.36 6.38 -34.84
C THR A 395 13.49 5.37 -34.73
N VAL A 396 13.96 5.13 -33.52
CA VAL A 396 15.09 4.23 -33.21
C VAL A 396 14.58 3.02 -32.44
N ILE A 397 14.97 1.82 -32.87
CA ILE A 397 14.64 0.58 -32.17
C ILE A 397 15.80 0.23 -31.23
N ALA A 398 15.46 -0.06 -29.96
CA ALA A 398 16.40 -0.54 -28.95
C ALA A 398 15.86 -1.81 -28.24
N PRO A 399 16.69 -2.84 -28.01
CA PRO A 399 18.06 -2.99 -28.51
C PRO A 399 18.13 -3.01 -30.04
N HIS A 400 19.30 -2.71 -30.61
CA HIS A 400 19.42 -2.47 -32.04
C HIS A 400 19.10 -3.73 -32.89
N GLU A 401 18.22 -3.53 -33.86
CA GLU A 401 17.94 -4.47 -34.94
C GLU A 401 18.39 -3.86 -36.27
N GLN A 402 18.79 -4.70 -37.23
CA GLN A 402 18.86 -4.26 -38.62
C GLN A 402 17.44 -4.04 -39.12
N VAL A 403 17.14 -2.84 -39.62
CA VAL A 403 15.81 -2.49 -40.11
C VAL A 403 15.77 -2.23 -41.62
N GLU A 404 14.63 -2.54 -42.23
CA GLU A 404 14.30 -2.25 -43.62
C GLU A 404 12.96 -1.53 -43.70
N LEU A 405 12.83 -0.59 -44.64
CA LEU A 405 11.56 0.00 -45.02
C LEU A 405 11.07 -0.62 -46.33
N ARG A 406 9.84 -1.16 -46.32
CA ARG A 406 9.19 -1.72 -47.50
C ARG A 406 7.73 -1.27 -47.55
N ASP A 407 7.37 -0.45 -48.54
CA ASP A 407 5.99 0.01 -48.76
C ASP A 407 5.33 0.62 -47.51
N GLY A 408 6.08 1.40 -46.73
CA GLY A 408 5.60 1.99 -45.47
C GLY A 408 5.62 1.03 -44.26
N LEU A 409 6.11 -0.20 -44.41
CA LEU A 409 6.34 -1.15 -43.32
C LEU A 409 7.78 -1.04 -42.83
N LEU A 410 7.95 -0.98 -41.50
CA LEU A 410 9.23 -1.09 -40.81
C LEU A 410 9.43 -2.54 -40.37
N LEU A 411 10.41 -3.22 -40.98
CA LEU A 411 10.71 -4.63 -40.74
C LEU A 411 12.04 -4.77 -40.00
N GLY A 412 12.06 -5.57 -38.93
CA GLY A 412 13.29 -6.05 -38.29
C GLY A 412 13.81 -7.30 -38.99
N LEU A 413 15.06 -7.28 -39.45
CA LEU A 413 15.69 -8.36 -40.21
C LEU A 413 16.59 -9.26 -39.36
N GLY A 414 17.07 -8.76 -38.23
CA GLY A 414 17.98 -9.50 -37.35
C GLY A 414 18.48 -8.64 -36.20
N ARG A 415 18.95 -9.29 -35.13
CA ARG A 415 19.56 -8.58 -34.01
C ARG A 415 20.99 -8.19 -34.35
N VAL A 416 21.44 -7.04 -33.86
CA VAL A 416 22.84 -6.64 -33.94
C VAL A 416 23.61 -7.30 -32.79
N VAL A 417 24.65 -8.07 -33.10
CA VAL A 417 25.51 -8.78 -32.12
C VAL A 417 26.96 -8.29 -32.15
N PRO A 418 27.69 -8.31 -31.02
CA PRO A 418 27.20 -8.61 -29.67
C PRO A 418 26.19 -7.55 -29.20
N ASP A 419 25.22 -7.92 -28.37
CA ASP A 419 24.21 -6.99 -27.83
C ASP A 419 24.80 -5.96 -26.84
N VAL A 420 26.08 -6.12 -26.49
CA VAL A 420 26.90 -5.22 -25.67
C VAL A 420 28.05 -4.66 -26.52
N PRO A 421 28.45 -3.39 -26.37
CA PRO A 421 29.52 -2.79 -27.16
C PRO A 421 30.85 -3.56 -27.07
N VAL A 422 31.27 -4.17 -28.18
CA VAL A 422 32.64 -4.70 -28.34
C VAL A 422 33.26 -4.03 -29.56
N GLN A 423 34.39 -3.36 -29.36
CA GLN A 423 34.85 -2.25 -30.20
C GLN A 423 35.12 -2.57 -31.69
N ARG A 424 35.02 -3.83 -32.18
CA ARG A 424 35.47 -4.20 -33.55
C ARG A 424 34.74 -5.35 -34.28
N GLN A 425 33.61 -5.88 -33.82
CA GLN A 425 32.98 -7.05 -34.46
C GLN A 425 31.43 -7.04 -34.44
N TRP A 426 30.80 -5.97 -34.93
CA TRP A 426 29.34 -5.97 -35.10
C TRP A 426 28.93 -6.85 -36.30
N GLN A 427 28.08 -7.84 -36.05
CA GLN A 427 27.43 -8.66 -37.07
C GLN A 427 25.91 -8.58 -36.90
N VAL A 428 25.16 -8.88 -37.95
CA VAL A 428 23.71 -9.09 -37.85
C VAL A 428 23.48 -10.60 -37.74
N ASP A 429 22.81 -11.02 -36.67
CA ASP A 429 22.28 -12.36 -36.52
C ASP A 429 20.83 -12.35 -37.05
N PRO A 430 20.60 -12.85 -38.29
CA PRO A 430 19.34 -12.66 -38.99
C PRO A 430 18.21 -13.46 -38.34
N TYR A 431 17.00 -12.90 -38.38
CA TYR A 431 15.81 -13.65 -38.03
C TYR A 431 15.47 -14.68 -39.11
N PRO A 432 14.83 -15.80 -38.75
CA PRO A 432 14.35 -16.78 -39.73
C PRO A 432 13.42 -16.15 -40.78
N THR A 433 12.66 -15.14 -40.36
CA THR A 433 11.78 -14.31 -41.19
C THR A 433 11.83 -12.88 -40.67
N PRO A 434 11.63 -11.86 -41.53
CA PRO A 434 11.43 -10.49 -41.06
C PRO A 434 10.26 -10.40 -40.07
N TYR A 435 10.39 -9.53 -39.08
CA TYR A 435 9.31 -9.22 -38.13
C TYR A 435 8.80 -7.80 -38.36
N LEU A 436 7.49 -7.62 -38.44
CA LEU A 436 6.90 -6.28 -38.53
C LEU A 436 7.05 -5.57 -37.19
N ARG A 437 7.62 -4.37 -37.22
CA ARG A 437 7.78 -3.49 -36.05
C ARG A 437 6.81 -2.32 -36.07
N SER A 438 6.50 -1.80 -37.24
CA SER A 438 5.46 -0.78 -37.41
C SER A 438 4.97 -0.70 -38.83
N ALA A 439 3.69 -0.37 -39.04
CA ALA A 439 3.25 0.27 -40.28
C ALA A 439 3.33 1.80 -40.11
N ILE A 440 3.71 2.52 -41.17
CA ILE A 440 3.90 3.98 -41.18
C ILE A 440 3.12 4.56 -42.37
N ASP A 441 2.19 5.47 -42.09
CA ASP A 441 1.47 6.26 -43.08
C ASP A 441 1.89 7.73 -42.97
N ILE A 442 2.56 8.23 -44.01
CA ILE A 442 3.04 9.63 -44.13
C ILE A 442 2.01 10.54 -44.82
N HIS A 443 0.80 10.05 -45.05
CA HIS A 443 -0.31 10.76 -45.68
C HIS A 443 0.09 11.45 -47.00
N GLY A 444 0.93 10.77 -47.79
CA GLY A 444 1.36 11.19 -49.12
C GLY A 444 2.42 12.30 -49.17
N ARG A 445 2.99 12.75 -48.04
CA ARG A 445 4.00 13.83 -48.01
C ARG A 445 5.21 13.48 -47.14
N GLY A 446 6.37 13.99 -47.55
CA GLY A 446 7.64 13.78 -46.86
C GLY A 446 8.38 12.53 -47.36
N HIS A 447 9.49 12.20 -46.69
CA HIS A 447 10.36 11.09 -47.09
C HIS A 447 10.80 10.27 -45.87
N LEU A 448 10.79 8.94 -46.01
CA LEU A 448 11.30 8.00 -45.01
C LEU A 448 12.60 7.36 -45.50
N SER A 449 13.59 7.28 -44.63
CA SER A 449 14.86 6.58 -44.92
C SER A 449 15.28 5.71 -43.73
N ALA A 450 15.65 4.46 -44.00
CA ALA A 450 16.31 3.60 -43.02
C ALA A 450 17.81 3.93 -43.02
N LEU A 451 18.34 4.39 -41.88
CA LEU A 451 19.70 4.93 -41.77
C LEU A 451 20.41 4.38 -40.51
N PRO A 452 21.74 4.29 -40.53
CA PRO A 452 22.51 4.10 -39.30
C PRO A 452 22.43 5.36 -38.44
N LEU A 453 22.17 5.22 -37.13
CA LEU A 453 22.29 6.30 -36.16
C LEU A 453 23.33 5.92 -35.09
N PRO A 454 24.53 6.53 -35.10
CA PRO A 454 25.52 6.34 -34.04
C PRO A 454 25.06 7.04 -32.76
N GLU A 455 24.59 6.29 -31.75
CA GLU A 455 24.42 6.82 -30.39
C GLU A 455 25.79 6.94 -29.67
N GLU A 456 25.85 7.68 -28.56
CA GLU A 456 27.06 7.95 -27.76
C GLU A 456 27.86 6.69 -27.36
N VAL A 457 27.25 5.50 -27.47
CA VAL A 457 27.94 4.21 -27.38
C VAL A 457 27.55 3.28 -28.55
N ALA A 458 28.35 3.31 -29.61
CA ALA A 458 28.69 2.16 -30.46
C ALA A 458 27.62 1.50 -31.36
N ALA A 459 26.67 2.21 -31.98
CA ALA A 459 25.93 1.61 -33.10
C ALA A 459 26.84 1.43 -34.35
N PRO A 460 26.70 0.34 -35.14
CA PRO A 460 27.55 0.11 -36.30
C PRO A 460 27.26 1.18 -37.38
N ALA A 461 28.28 1.93 -37.81
CA ALA A 461 28.16 2.97 -38.84
C ALA A 461 27.62 2.47 -40.21
N ALA A 462 27.45 1.15 -40.39
CA ALA A 462 27.02 0.51 -41.63
C ALA A 462 25.66 -0.23 -41.53
N VAL A 463 25.06 -0.37 -40.34
CA VAL A 463 23.78 -1.09 -40.17
C VAL A 463 22.67 -0.08 -39.94
N ALA A 464 21.63 -0.11 -40.77
CA ALA A 464 20.45 0.72 -40.56
C ALA A 464 19.71 0.25 -39.29
N THR A 465 19.64 1.12 -38.28
CA THR A 465 19.03 0.85 -36.96
C THR A 465 17.93 1.86 -36.61
N ALA A 466 17.74 2.87 -37.45
CA ALA A 466 16.76 3.93 -37.27
C ALA A 466 16.04 4.25 -38.58
N VAL A 467 14.83 4.80 -38.44
CA VAL A 467 14.08 5.41 -39.53
C VAL A 467 14.05 6.92 -39.32
N LEU A 468 14.36 7.68 -40.36
CA LEU A 468 14.24 9.12 -40.37
C LEU A 468 13.12 9.55 -41.31
N TYR A 469 12.16 10.28 -40.77
CA TYR A 469 11.15 11.02 -41.51
C TYR A 469 11.57 12.48 -41.70
N ARG A 470 11.44 13.00 -42.92
CA ARG A 470 11.74 14.40 -43.28
C ARG A 470 10.59 15.03 -44.05
N VAL A 471 10.23 16.26 -43.71
CA VAL A 471 9.26 17.07 -44.46
C VAL A 471 9.61 18.55 -44.41
N GLU A 472 9.45 19.25 -45.52
CA GLU A 472 9.53 20.72 -45.55
C GLU A 472 8.17 21.30 -45.20
N LEU A 473 8.15 22.28 -44.29
CA LEU A 473 6.95 22.96 -43.81
C LEU A 473 7.12 24.47 -44.00
N ALA A 474 6.18 25.11 -44.70
CA ALA A 474 6.08 26.56 -44.76
C ALA A 474 5.80 27.15 -43.36
N GLY A 475 5.93 28.48 -43.22
CA GLY A 475 5.70 29.13 -41.93
C GLY A 475 4.27 28.92 -41.41
N GLY A 476 4.13 28.44 -40.18
CA GLY A 476 2.84 28.07 -39.58
C GLY A 476 2.22 26.77 -40.10
N GLU A 477 2.82 26.11 -41.09
CA GLU A 477 2.29 24.87 -41.67
C GLU A 477 2.47 23.68 -40.73
N SER A 478 1.48 22.78 -40.72
CA SER A 478 1.52 21.52 -40.01
C SER A 478 1.40 20.33 -40.95
N HIS A 479 2.03 19.21 -40.60
CA HIS A 479 1.82 17.93 -41.26
C HIS A 479 1.85 16.79 -40.23
N SER A 480 1.13 15.71 -40.52
CA SER A 480 1.03 14.57 -39.62
C SER A 480 1.43 13.27 -40.30
N LEU A 481 1.95 12.35 -39.50
CA LEU A 481 2.18 10.95 -39.88
C LEU A 481 1.72 10.03 -38.76
N THR A 482 1.32 8.82 -39.12
CA THR A 482 0.80 7.82 -38.18
C THR A 482 1.60 6.53 -38.21
N PHE A 483 1.79 5.95 -37.04
CA PHE A 483 2.41 4.66 -36.82
C PHE A 483 1.39 3.70 -36.19
N ALA A 484 1.49 2.42 -36.55
CA ALA A 484 0.79 1.33 -35.89
C ALA A 484 1.82 0.25 -35.48
N PHE A 485 2.02 0.09 -34.17
CA PHE A 485 3.00 -0.81 -33.56
C PHE A 485 2.29 -2.06 -33.01
N PRO A 486 2.35 -3.22 -33.69
CA PRO A 486 1.82 -4.45 -33.15
C PRO A 486 2.63 -4.88 -31.93
N PHE A 487 1.96 -5.30 -30.86
CA PHE A 487 2.60 -5.74 -29.62
C PHE A 487 3.44 -7.01 -29.82
N VAL A 488 2.86 -8.00 -30.50
CA VAL A 488 3.51 -9.27 -30.84
C VAL A 488 4.38 -9.16 -32.11
N SER A 489 5.39 -10.03 -32.25
CA SER A 489 6.20 -10.10 -33.48
C SER A 489 5.42 -10.81 -34.60
N LEU A 490 4.83 -10.03 -35.51
CA LEU A 490 4.11 -10.54 -36.69
C LEU A 490 5.09 -10.87 -37.81
N SER A 491 5.01 -12.07 -38.38
CA SER A 491 5.94 -12.54 -39.41
C SER A 491 5.28 -12.93 -40.73
N GLN A 492 3.94 -12.93 -40.78
CA GLN A 492 3.20 -13.33 -41.98
C GLN A 492 2.62 -12.14 -42.74
N GLN A 493 2.67 -12.20 -44.08
CA GLN A 493 2.26 -11.10 -44.96
C GLN A 493 0.81 -10.64 -44.72
N HIS A 494 -0.11 -11.56 -44.42
CA HIS A 494 -1.51 -11.22 -44.17
C HIS A 494 -1.69 -10.46 -42.84
N GLU A 495 -0.88 -10.77 -41.81
CA GLU A 495 -0.85 -10.03 -40.55
C GLU A 495 -0.34 -8.60 -40.79
N TRP A 496 0.69 -8.44 -41.65
CA TRP A 496 1.23 -7.13 -41.98
C TRP A 496 0.22 -6.24 -42.72
N GLN A 497 -0.52 -6.83 -43.66
CA GLN A 497 -1.61 -6.15 -44.36
C GLN A 497 -2.71 -5.71 -43.39
N ALA A 498 -3.02 -6.51 -42.37
CA ALA A 498 -4.01 -6.16 -41.36
C ALA A 498 -3.58 -4.91 -40.56
N VAL A 499 -2.31 -4.83 -40.14
CA VAL A 499 -1.76 -3.65 -39.45
C VAL A 499 -1.75 -2.42 -40.37
N GLN A 500 -1.36 -2.59 -41.64
CA GLN A 500 -1.30 -1.49 -42.61
C GLN A 500 -2.69 -0.94 -42.98
N ALA A 501 -3.73 -1.78 -42.92
CA ALA A 501 -5.10 -1.38 -43.22
C ALA A 501 -5.77 -0.53 -42.12
N LEU A 502 -5.17 -0.46 -40.93
CA LEU A 502 -5.72 0.27 -39.80
C LEU A 502 -5.92 1.76 -40.10
N LYS A 503 -7.07 2.30 -39.69
CA LYS A 503 -7.39 3.72 -39.79
C LYS A 503 -7.35 4.36 -38.41
N PHE A 504 -6.41 5.30 -38.24
CA PHE A 504 -6.15 5.94 -36.94
C PHE A 504 -7.41 6.57 -36.35
N ASP A 505 -8.13 7.40 -37.13
CA ASP A 505 -9.28 8.14 -36.61
C ASP A 505 -10.46 7.22 -36.27
N GLU A 506 -10.68 6.16 -37.05
CA GLU A 506 -11.73 5.16 -36.76
C GLU A 506 -11.43 4.40 -35.46
N LYS A 507 -10.19 3.93 -35.28
CA LYS A 507 -9.75 3.28 -34.04
C LYS A 507 -9.81 4.23 -32.84
N LEU A 508 -9.41 5.48 -33.01
CA LEU A 508 -9.47 6.49 -31.95
C LEU A 508 -10.91 6.73 -31.49
N GLN A 509 -11.85 6.92 -32.42
CA GLN A 509 -13.26 7.10 -32.06
C GLN A 509 -13.84 5.86 -31.37
N ASN A 510 -13.47 4.67 -31.83
CA ASN A 510 -13.90 3.43 -31.19
C ASN A 510 -13.37 3.29 -29.75
N VAL A 511 -12.10 3.62 -29.51
CA VAL A 511 -11.49 3.63 -28.18
C VAL A 511 -12.15 4.66 -27.26
N ILE A 512 -12.36 5.89 -27.75
CA ILE A 512 -13.05 6.94 -26.99
C ILE A 512 -14.46 6.50 -26.60
N HIS A 513 -15.22 5.96 -27.56
CA HIS A 513 -16.59 5.52 -27.33
C HIS A 513 -16.66 4.42 -26.27
N TYR A 514 -15.82 3.38 -26.42
CA TYR A 514 -15.78 2.25 -25.50
C TYR A 514 -15.50 2.67 -24.05
N TRP A 515 -14.40 3.40 -23.83
CA TRP A 515 -14.00 3.79 -22.47
C TRP A 515 -14.98 4.78 -21.84
N ARG A 516 -15.61 5.63 -22.66
CA ARG A 516 -16.66 6.52 -22.18
C ARG A 516 -17.89 5.75 -21.75
N GLU A 517 -18.36 4.81 -22.55
CA GLU A 517 -19.50 3.95 -22.19
C GLU A 517 -19.20 3.17 -20.90
N LEU A 518 -18.01 2.57 -20.79
CA LEU A 518 -17.58 1.86 -19.58
C LEU A 518 -17.69 2.76 -18.33
N VAL A 519 -17.15 3.98 -18.37
CA VAL A 519 -17.19 4.90 -17.22
C VAL A 519 -18.59 5.47 -16.97
N GLU A 520 -19.37 5.74 -18.01
CA GLU A 520 -20.67 6.41 -17.92
C GLU A 520 -21.80 5.51 -17.41
N THR A 521 -21.64 4.19 -17.48
CA THR A 521 -22.58 3.21 -16.93
C THR A 521 -22.57 3.12 -15.40
N GLY A 522 -21.52 3.64 -14.74
CA GLY A 522 -21.39 3.67 -13.29
C GLY A 522 -21.74 5.01 -12.66
N GLY A 523 -21.58 5.05 -11.33
CA GLY A 523 -21.73 6.24 -10.50
C GLY A 523 -20.75 7.36 -10.87
N ARG A 524 -21.16 8.60 -10.59
CA ARG A 524 -20.43 9.82 -10.97
C ARG A 524 -20.23 10.72 -9.77
N MET A 525 -19.13 11.46 -9.79
CA MET A 525 -18.80 12.49 -8.80
C MET A 525 -18.61 13.82 -9.53
N GLU A 526 -19.29 14.86 -9.08
CA GLU A 526 -19.11 16.24 -9.52
C GLU A 526 -18.60 17.05 -8.35
N LEU A 527 -17.32 17.43 -8.42
CA LEU A 527 -16.58 18.02 -7.30
C LEU A 527 -15.94 19.34 -7.75
N PRO A 528 -15.84 20.37 -6.88
CA PRO A 528 -15.17 21.63 -7.20
C PRO A 528 -13.72 21.43 -7.63
N ASP A 529 -13.02 20.50 -7.00
CA ASP A 529 -11.68 20.06 -7.37
C ASP A 529 -11.75 19.06 -8.53
N ARG A 530 -11.86 19.55 -9.77
CA ARG A 530 -12.07 18.74 -10.99
C ARG A 530 -11.11 17.55 -11.13
N VAL A 531 -9.86 17.65 -10.66
CA VAL A 531 -8.89 16.56 -10.73
C VAL A 531 -9.37 15.31 -9.99
N LEU A 532 -10.15 15.45 -8.91
CA LEU A 532 -10.73 14.33 -8.16
C LEU A 532 -11.79 13.60 -8.99
N SER A 533 -12.69 14.35 -9.65
CA SER A 533 -13.69 13.78 -10.56
C SER A 533 -13.06 13.10 -11.77
N ASP A 534 -12.01 13.70 -12.35
CA ASP A 534 -11.27 13.10 -13.47
C ASP A 534 -10.52 11.84 -13.02
N PHE A 535 -9.92 11.85 -11.82
CA PHE A 535 -9.24 10.71 -11.24
C PHE A 535 -10.21 9.53 -11.02
N HIS A 536 -11.39 9.77 -10.45
CA HIS A 536 -12.43 8.74 -10.28
C HIS A 536 -12.83 8.07 -11.61
N LYS A 537 -12.81 8.80 -12.74
CA LYS A 537 -13.05 8.22 -14.07
C LYS A 537 -11.82 7.45 -14.58
N ALA A 538 -10.64 8.01 -14.41
CA ALA A 538 -9.39 7.42 -14.88
C ALA A 538 -9.11 6.07 -14.22
N VAL A 539 -9.25 5.96 -12.89
CA VAL A 539 -8.90 4.75 -12.13
C VAL A 539 -9.75 3.54 -12.53
N ARG A 540 -11.03 3.73 -12.88
CA ARG A 540 -11.87 2.65 -13.40
C ARG A 540 -11.33 2.04 -14.69
N ILE A 541 -10.75 2.88 -15.55
CA ILE A 541 -10.03 2.44 -16.75
C ILE A 541 -8.72 1.78 -16.37
N HIS A 542 -8.01 2.28 -15.36
CA HIS A 542 -6.75 1.70 -14.93
C HIS A 542 -6.92 0.28 -14.39
N VAL A 543 -7.95 0.04 -13.57
CA VAL A 543 -8.31 -1.30 -13.09
C VAL A 543 -8.66 -2.22 -14.27
N ALA A 544 -9.46 -1.73 -15.22
CA ALA A 544 -9.82 -2.48 -16.43
C ALA A 544 -8.61 -2.86 -17.31
N LEU A 545 -7.62 -1.97 -17.39
CA LEU A 545 -6.34 -2.20 -18.08
C LEU A 545 -5.38 -3.11 -17.31
N THR A 546 -5.57 -3.25 -16.00
CA THR A 546 -4.69 -4.02 -15.11
C THR A 546 -5.17 -5.46 -14.95
N ALA A 547 -6.49 -5.68 -14.98
CA ALA A 547 -7.06 -7.00 -14.87
C ALA A 547 -6.71 -7.87 -16.09
N ASP A 548 -6.24 -9.09 -15.82
CA ASP A 548 -5.84 -10.07 -16.82
C ASP A 548 -6.90 -11.16 -16.91
N LYS A 549 -7.51 -11.34 -18.09
CA LYS A 549 -8.38 -12.49 -18.32
C LYS A 549 -7.57 -13.70 -18.73
N ASP A 550 -7.71 -14.80 -17.98
CA ASP A 550 -7.11 -16.07 -18.37
C ASP A 550 -7.91 -16.70 -19.53
N PRO A 551 -7.29 -16.96 -20.69
CA PRO A 551 -8.00 -17.41 -21.88
C PRO A 551 -8.54 -18.86 -21.79
N ALA A 552 -8.01 -19.68 -20.88
CA ALA A 552 -8.41 -21.06 -20.73
C ALA A 552 -9.62 -21.23 -19.80
N SER A 553 -9.60 -20.56 -18.65
CA SER A 553 -10.67 -20.61 -17.65
C SER A 553 -11.75 -19.54 -17.84
N GLY A 554 -11.41 -18.40 -18.46
CA GLY A 554 -12.26 -17.22 -18.55
C GLY A 554 -12.34 -16.39 -17.26
N LEU A 555 -11.61 -16.78 -16.21
CA LEU A 555 -11.49 -16.07 -14.94
C LEU A 555 -10.56 -14.86 -15.07
N PHE A 556 -10.66 -13.94 -14.10
CA PHE A 556 -9.87 -12.71 -14.07
C PHE A 556 -8.91 -12.70 -12.90
N VAL A 557 -7.64 -12.41 -13.19
CA VAL A 557 -6.67 -12.01 -12.17
C VAL A 557 -6.73 -10.50 -12.05
N VAL A 558 -6.70 -9.97 -10.82
CA VAL A 558 -6.67 -8.53 -10.54
C VAL A 558 -5.34 -8.21 -9.84
N PRO A 559 -4.31 -7.83 -10.60
CA PRO A 559 -2.97 -7.60 -10.09
C PRO A 559 -2.83 -6.34 -9.25
N ALA A 560 -1.74 -6.30 -8.49
CA ALA A 560 -1.33 -5.19 -7.65
C ALA A 560 -0.74 -3.98 -8.42
N ALA A 561 -0.26 -4.18 -9.64
CA ALA A 561 0.02 -3.12 -10.61
C ALA A 561 -0.05 -3.70 -12.04
N THR A 562 -0.20 -2.84 -13.05
CA THR A 562 -0.51 -3.27 -14.43
C THR A 562 0.54 -4.22 -15.02
N TRP A 563 1.81 -3.82 -14.96
CA TRP A 563 2.90 -4.66 -15.45
C TRP A 563 3.43 -5.55 -14.33
N ARG A 564 4.07 -4.92 -13.35
CA ARG A 564 4.75 -5.64 -12.28
C ARG A 564 3.76 -6.12 -11.21
N TYR A 565 4.00 -7.31 -10.67
CA TYR A 565 3.21 -8.02 -9.64
C TYR A 565 2.02 -8.82 -10.16
N GLY A 566 1.84 -10.03 -9.63
CA GLY A 566 0.66 -10.86 -9.85
C GLY A 566 -0.48 -10.50 -8.89
N ALA A 567 -1.34 -11.48 -8.63
CA ALA A 567 -2.47 -11.37 -7.73
C ALA A 567 -2.03 -11.10 -6.28
N CYS A 568 -2.58 -10.04 -5.68
CA CYS A 568 -2.57 -9.78 -4.24
C CYS A 568 -4.02 -9.72 -3.77
N GLY A 569 -4.47 -10.62 -2.91
CA GLY A 569 -5.89 -10.75 -2.57
C GLY A 569 -6.46 -9.49 -1.91
N ASN A 570 -5.77 -8.98 -0.89
CA ASN A 570 -6.11 -7.73 -0.21
C ASN A 570 -6.20 -6.53 -1.17
N GLU A 571 -5.22 -6.34 -2.04
CA GLU A 571 -5.14 -5.21 -2.95
C GLU A 571 -6.13 -5.33 -4.12
N ALA A 572 -6.41 -6.54 -4.58
CA ALA A 572 -7.51 -6.82 -5.51
C ALA A 572 -8.87 -6.43 -4.90
N CYS A 573 -9.09 -6.72 -3.61
CA CYS A 573 -10.33 -6.37 -2.92
C CYS A 573 -10.59 -4.86 -2.88
N TRP A 574 -9.56 -4.00 -2.78
CA TRP A 574 -9.75 -2.55 -2.86
C TRP A 574 -10.19 -2.10 -4.26
N GLN A 575 -9.64 -2.70 -5.30
CA GLN A 575 -10.05 -2.42 -6.68
C GLN A 575 -11.49 -2.86 -6.94
N ILE A 576 -11.86 -4.07 -6.49
CA ILE A 576 -13.21 -4.64 -6.60
C ILE A 576 -14.21 -3.80 -5.80
N THR A 577 -13.89 -3.43 -4.56
CA THR A 577 -14.75 -2.59 -3.71
C THR A 577 -14.98 -1.22 -4.34
N MET A 578 -13.96 -0.59 -4.91
CA MET A 578 -14.11 0.69 -5.61
C MET A 578 -15.04 0.56 -6.83
N LEU A 579 -14.94 -0.54 -7.59
CA LEU A 579 -15.83 -0.82 -8.70
C LEU A 579 -17.28 -1.02 -8.24
N ASP A 580 -17.51 -1.78 -7.16
CA ASP A 580 -18.84 -1.94 -6.57
C ASP A 580 -19.42 -0.61 -6.10
N GLN A 581 -18.64 0.18 -5.38
CA GLN A 581 -19.02 1.52 -4.94
C GLN A 581 -19.38 2.42 -6.12
N ALA A 582 -18.65 2.32 -7.23
CA ALA A 582 -18.94 3.00 -8.48
C ALA A 582 -20.06 2.35 -9.31
N GLY A 583 -20.74 1.32 -8.82
CA GLY A 583 -21.88 0.68 -9.49
C GLY A 583 -21.53 -0.31 -10.60
N HIS A 584 -20.26 -0.69 -10.75
CA HIS A 584 -19.79 -1.68 -11.71
C HIS A 584 -19.92 -3.13 -11.19
N HIS A 585 -21.07 -3.45 -10.60
CA HIS A 585 -21.31 -4.70 -9.85
C HIS A 585 -20.99 -5.97 -10.64
N ARG A 586 -21.41 -6.06 -11.91
CA ARG A 586 -21.13 -7.26 -12.73
C ARG A 586 -19.64 -7.52 -12.94
N ARG A 587 -18.85 -6.45 -13.00
CA ARG A 587 -17.39 -6.57 -13.14
C ARG A 587 -16.74 -6.97 -11.82
N ALA A 588 -17.19 -6.36 -10.72
CA ALA A 588 -16.77 -6.74 -9.39
C ALA A 588 -17.05 -8.24 -9.12
N GLU A 589 -18.26 -8.71 -9.46
CA GLU A 589 -18.63 -10.13 -9.40
C GLU A 589 -17.69 -11.00 -10.23
N ALA A 590 -17.44 -10.65 -11.49
CA ALA A 590 -16.54 -11.42 -12.38
C ALA A 590 -15.12 -11.57 -11.82
N TYR A 591 -14.63 -10.57 -11.07
CA TYR A 591 -13.33 -10.61 -10.42
C TYR A 591 -13.35 -11.45 -9.13
N LEU A 592 -14.45 -11.43 -8.38
CA LEU A 592 -14.65 -12.24 -7.18
C LEU A 592 -14.74 -13.74 -7.48
N GLU A 593 -15.24 -14.12 -8.66
CA GLU A 593 -15.35 -15.54 -9.07
C GLU A 593 -14.02 -16.29 -9.00
N THR A 594 -12.88 -15.61 -9.24
CA THR A 594 -11.57 -16.24 -9.14
C THR A 594 -11.29 -16.72 -7.72
N PHE A 595 -11.57 -15.91 -6.69
CA PHE A 595 -11.37 -16.33 -5.29
C PHE A 595 -12.25 -17.53 -4.91
N LEU A 596 -13.50 -17.55 -5.38
CA LEU A 596 -14.42 -18.66 -5.15
C LEU A 596 -13.94 -19.93 -5.84
N ALA A 597 -13.49 -19.83 -7.10
CA ALA A 597 -13.00 -20.94 -7.90
C ALA A 597 -11.70 -21.54 -7.35
N THR A 598 -10.85 -20.73 -6.72
CA THR A 598 -9.53 -21.18 -6.23
C THR A 598 -9.48 -21.46 -4.73
N GLN A 599 -10.59 -21.31 -3.99
CA GLN A 599 -10.64 -21.52 -2.54
C GLN A 599 -10.06 -22.88 -2.12
N GLY A 600 -9.18 -22.87 -1.12
CA GLY A 600 -8.54 -24.07 -0.57
C GLY A 600 -7.57 -24.79 -1.49
N THR A 601 -7.23 -24.22 -2.65
CA THR A 601 -6.22 -24.79 -3.54
C THR A 601 -4.83 -24.73 -2.90
N ILE A 602 -4.48 -23.60 -2.30
CA ILE A 602 -3.23 -23.35 -1.56
C ILE A 602 -3.58 -22.85 -0.15
N GLY A 603 -2.81 -23.30 0.85
CA GLY A 603 -2.99 -22.85 2.24
C GLY A 603 -2.19 -21.57 2.53
N PRO A 604 -2.57 -20.78 3.55
CA PRO A 604 -1.80 -19.60 3.93
C PRO A 604 -0.40 -19.97 4.44
N ASP A 605 0.57 -19.07 4.28
CA ASP A 605 1.95 -19.32 4.71
C ASP A 605 2.09 -19.19 6.24
N GLY A 606 2.56 -20.24 6.90
CA GLY A 606 2.66 -20.32 8.35
C GLY A 606 2.36 -21.70 8.92
N LEU A 607 2.06 -21.75 10.22
CA LEU A 607 1.76 -22.98 10.95
C LEU A 607 0.27 -23.34 10.96
N PHE A 608 -0.40 -23.16 9.82
CA PHE A 608 -1.79 -23.58 9.64
C PHE A 608 -1.85 -25.11 9.44
N ALA A 609 -2.83 -25.76 10.08
CA ALA A 609 -3.00 -27.20 10.05
C ALA A 609 -3.73 -27.68 8.79
N SER A 610 -4.55 -26.82 8.18
CA SER A 610 -5.33 -27.12 6.98
C SER A 610 -5.33 -25.95 6.00
N LYS A 611 -5.66 -26.22 4.74
CA LYS A 611 -5.96 -25.20 3.71
C LYS A 611 -7.46 -25.12 3.39
N GLU A 612 -8.27 -26.02 3.93
CA GLU A 612 -9.70 -26.11 3.63
C GLU A 612 -10.44 -24.82 4.03
N GLY A 613 -11.11 -24.18 3.08
CA GLY A 613 -11.82 -22.92 3.26
C GLY A 613 -10.95 -21.65 3.12
N ALA A 614 -9.63 -21.78 3.02
CA ALA A 614 -8.75 -20.63 2.92
C ALA A 614 -8.89 -19.91 1.57
N PHE A 615 -8.85 -18.58 1.62
CA PHE A 615 -8.77 -17.70 0.46
C PHE A 615 -7.37 -17.08 0.36
N GLN A 616 -6.87 -16.94 -0.86
CA GLN A 616 -5.57 -16.37 -1.21
C GLN A 616 -5.67 -15.70 -2.58
N GLY A 617 -4.90 -14.62 -2.80
CA GLY A 617 -4.63 -14.10 -4.13
C GLY A 617 -3.74 -15.05 -4.93
N LEU A 618 -4.26 -15.57 -6.03
CA LEU A 618 -3.54 -16.52 -6.89
C LEU A 618 -3.52 -16.04 -8.34
N ASP A 619 -2.39 -16.25 -9.00
CA ASP A 619 -2.28 -16.07 -10.44
C ASP A 619 -2.85 -17.30 -11.16
N LEU A 620 -3.17 -17.14 -12.44
CA LEU A 620 -3.64 -18.22 -13.31
C LEU A 620 -2.71 -18.39 -14.49
N ASP A 621 -2.35 -19.63 -14.80
CA ASP A 621 -1.65 -20.01 -16.03
C ASP A 621 -2.36 -21.19 -16.69
N ASP A 622 -2.93 -20.96 -17.87
CA ASP A 622 -3.71 -21.95 -18.64
C ASP A 622 -4.83 -22.60 -17.80
N GLY A 623 -5.54 -21.75 -17.04
CA GLY A 623 -6.62 -22.14 -16.14
C GLY A 623 -6.18 -22.86 -14.86
N GLN A 624 -4.88 -22.99 -14.60
CA GLN A 624 -4.35 -23.57 -13.37
C GLN A 624 -3.96 -22.47 -12.36
N PRO A 625 -4.44 -22.53 -11.11
CA PRO A 625 -3.96 -21.66 -10.06
C PRO A 625 -2.49 -21.92 -9.77
N ILE A 626 -1.69 -20.87 -9.80
CA ILE A 626 -0.29 -20.89 -9.42
C ILE A 626 -0.06 -19.92 -8.27
N TRP A 627 0.95 -20.24 -7.45
CA TRP A 627 1.30 -19.37 -6.34
C TRP A 627 1.77 -18.03 -6.91
N SER A 628 1.04 -16.96 -6.55
CA SER A 628 1.48 -15.59 -6.79
C SER A 628 2.79 -15.35 -6.03
N HIS A 629 3.53 -14.28 -6.33
CA HIS A 629 4.75 -13.93 -5.60
C HIS A 629 4.51 -13.62 -4.09
N PHE A 630 3.26 -13.65 -3.63
CA PHE A 630 2.80 -13.15 -2.32
C PHE A 630 2.14 -14.25 -1.48
N GLY A 631 2.59 -14.41 -0.23
CA GLY A 631 2.04 -15.35 0.76
C GLY A 631 1.23 -14.65 1.85
N TYR A 632 0.41 -13.68 1.47
CA TYR A 632 -0.21 -12.74 2.42
C TYR A 632 -1.33 -13.40 3.22
N ASN A 633 -1.19 -13.49 4.54
CA ASN A 633 -2.26 -14.01 5.39
C ASN A 633 -3.39 -12.99 5.62
N LEU A 634 -3.15 -11.71 5.33
CA LEU A 634 -4.20 -10.68 5.31
C LEU A 634 -5.27 -10.97 4.25
N ASP A 635 -4.91 -11.63 3.14
CA ASP A 635 -5.82 -11.90 2.01
C ASP A 635 -7.12 -12.54 2.46
N HIS A 636 -7.05 -13.50 3.38
CA HIS A 636 -8.23 -14.26 3.78
C HIS A 636 -9.33 -13.36 4.35
N GLY A 637 -8.98 -12.49 5.30
CA GLY A 637 -9.92 -11.56 5.92
C GLY A 637 -10.47 -10.52 4.94
N TYR A 638 -9.59 -9.93 4.12
CA TYR A 638 -9.99 -8.96 3.09
C TYR A 638 -10.95 -9.55 2.06
N ILE A 639 -10.70 -10.78 1.58
CA ILE A 639 -11.55 -11.45 0.59
C ILE A 639 -12.92 -11.77 1.19
N MET A 640 -12.96 -12.26 2.45
CA MET A 640 -14.21 -12.50 3.16
C MET A 640 -15.07 -11.24 3.26
N GLU A 641 -14.47 -10.13 3.69
CA GLU A 641 -15.17 -8.85 3.81
C GLU A 641 -15.62 -8.31 2.43
N CYS A 642 -14.77 -8.42 1.41
CA CYS A 642 -15.09 -7.99 0.06
C CYS A 642 -16.30 -8.75 -0.53
N LEU A 643 -16.36 -10.08 -0.32
CA LEU A 643 -17.50 -10.90 -0.75
C LEU A 643 -18.79 -10.51 -0.03
N ALA A 644 -18.73 -10.28 1.29
CA ALA A 644 -19.91 -9.83 2.05
C ALA A 644 -20.36 -8.42 1.60
N ASN A 645 -19.42 -7.50 1.39
CA ASN A 645 -19.72 -6.15 0.93
C ASN A 645 -20.27 -6.12 -0.50
N HIS A 646 -19.84 -7.02 -1.39
CA HIS A 646 -20.44 -7.17 -2.71
C HIS A 646 -21.94 -7.41 -2.64
N TYR A 647 -22.38 -8.34 -1.78
CA TYR A 647 -23.80 -8.54 -1.51
C TYR A 647 -24.45 -7.28 -0.93
N ARG A 648 -23.82 -6.62 0.05
CA ARG A 648 -24.39 -5.40 0.63
C ARG A 648 -24.59 -4.29 -0.40
N TYR A 649 -23.68 -4.10 -1.36
CA TYR A 649 -23.88 -3.11 -2.41
C TYR A 649 -24.96 -3.53 -3.41
N THR A 650 -24.96 -4.78 -3.87
CA THR A 650 -25.88 -5.27 -4.90
C THR A 650 -27.30 -5.55 -4.40
N GLY A 651 -27.42 -6.07 -3.18
CA GLY A 651 -28.64 -6.67 -2.64
C GLY A 651 -29.05 -7.96 -3.36
N ASP A 652 -28.12 -8.62 -4.07
CA ASP A 652 -28.43 -9.84 -4.83
C ASP A 652 -28.45 -11.08 -3.92
N THR A 653 -29.63 -11.41 -3.41
CA THR A 653 -29.83 -12.58 -2.54
C THR A 653 -29.54 -13.90 -3.26
N ARG A 654 -29.76 -13.99 -4.58
CA ARG A 654 -29.48 -15.22 -5.34
C ARG A 654 -27.98 -15.46 -5.46
N TRP A 655 -27.22 -14.39 -5.66
CA TRP A 655 -25.77 -14.46 -5.64
C TRP A 655 -25.28 -14.93 -4.27
N LEU A 656 -25.79 -14.33 -3.18
CA LEU A 656 -25.40 -14.71 -1.82
C LEU A 656 -25.76 -16.18 -1.50
N GLU A 657 -26.95 -16.64 -1.87
CA GLU A 657 -27.35 -18.05 -1.72
C GLU A 657 -26.43 -19.00 -2.48
N ARG A 658 -25.97 -18.63 -3.68
CA ARG A 658 -25.04 -19.44 -4.48
C ARG A 658 -23.66 -19.56 -3.81
N VAL A 659 -23.16 -18.46 -3.25
CA VAL A 659 -21.79 -18.39 -2.71
C VAL A 659 -21.69 -18.72 -1.23
N SER A 660 -22.81 -18.80 -0.49
CA SER A 660 -22.83 -19.06 0.94
C SER A 660 -22.02 -20.29 1.39
N PRO A 661 -21.94 -21.42 0.65
CA PRO A 661 -21.10 -22.54 1.06
C PRO A 661 -19.62 -22.17 1.15
N HIS A 662 -19.13 -21.33 0.24
CA HIS A 662 -17.75 -20.83 0.27
C HIS A 662 -17.52 -19.88 1.45
N LEU A 663 -18.51 -19.04 1.78
CA LEU A 663 -18.44 -18.11 2.90
C LEU A 663 -18.41 -18.85 4.25
N VAL A 664 -19.25 -19.86 4.42
CA VAL A 664 -19.25 -20.71 5.62
C VAL A 664 -17.91 -21.45 5.76
N ALA A 665 -17.39 -22.03 4.67
CA ALA A 665 -16.10 -22.71 4.69
C ALA A 665 -14.94 -21.77 5.09
N ALA A 666 -14.98 -20.52 4.65
CA ALA A 666 -14.01 -19.50 5.04
C ALA A 666 -14.08 -19.18 6.54
N CYS A 667 -15.28 -18.97 7.09
CA CYS A 667 -15.42 -18.76 8.53
C CYS A 667 -14.98 -19.98 9.35
N ASP A 668 -15.29 -21.20 8.89
CA ASP A 668 -14.87 -22.43 9.56
C ASP A 668 -13.36 -22.64 9.53
N PHE A 669 -12.66 -22.16 8.50
CA PHE A 669 -11.20 -22.10 8.50
C PHE A 669 -10.70 -21.28 9.70
N VAL A 670 -11.16 -20.05 9.88
CA VAL A 670 -10.74 -19.18 11.00
C VAL A 670 -11.04 -19.82 12.35
N ILE A 671 -12.27 -20.34 12.52
CA ILE A 671 -12.75 -20.97 13.77
C ILE A 671 -11.89 -22.18 14.14
N ARG A 672 -11.54 -23.00 13.15
CA ARG A 672 -10.72 -24.19 13.36
C ARG A 672 -9.27 -23.84 13.69
N GLU A 673 -8.63 -23.01 12.87
CA GLU A 673 -7.20 -22.76 12.98
C GLU A 673 -6.83 -22.02 14.28
N ARG A 674 -7.69 -21.11 14.76
CA ARG A 674 -7.44 -20.39 16.02
C ARG A 674 -7.45 -21.26 17.28
N GLN A 675 -8.01 -22.47 17.23
CA GLN A 675 -7.99 -23.40 18.36
C GLN A 675 -6.56 -23.78 18.77
N ALA A 676 -5.61 -23.76 17.82
CA ALA A 676 -4.21 -24.10 18.06
C ALA A 676 -3.51 -23.18 19.08
N THR A 677 -4.07 -21.99 19.34
CA THR A 677 -3.49 -21.01 20.28
C THR A 677 -4.26 -20.88 21.58
N GLN A 678 -5.39 -21.58 21.75
CA GLN A 678 -6.16 -21.62 23.00
C GLN A 678 -5.47 -22.50 24.05
N VAL A 679 -4.27 -22.08 24.44
CA VAL A 679 -3.40 -22.77 25.39
C VAL A 679 -3.15 -21.86 26.59
N THR A 680 -3.08 -22.46 27.77
CA THR A 680 -2.70 -21.77 29.00
C THR A 680 -1.18 -21.82 29.20
N ASP A 681 -0.66 -20.86 29.96
CA ASP A 681 0.70 -20.91 30.46
C ASP A 681 0.85 -21.88 31.66
N ASP A 682 2.07 -21.94 32.22
CA ASP A 682 2.40 -22.81 33.36
C ASP A 682 1.62 -22.47 34.65
N GLN A 683 1.02 -21.27 34.71
CA GLN A 683 0.22 -20.78 35.85
C GLN A 683 -1.27 -21.04 35.63
N GLY A 684 -1.65 -21.61 34.48
CA GLY A 684 -3.05 -21.86 34.11
C GLY A 684 -3.75 -20.63 33.54
N GLU A 685 -3.03 -19.52 33.32
CA GLU A 685 -3.58 -18.30 32.74
C GLU A 685 -3.56 -18.37 31.20
N PRO A 686 -4.46 -17.68 30.49
CA PRO A 686 -4.43 -17.63 29.04
C PRO A 686 -3.10 -17.10 28.52
N ALA A 687 -2.47 -17.83 27.58
CA ALA A 687 -1.24 -17.39 26.95
C ALA A 687 -1.43 -16.02 26.26
N LEU A 688 -0.33 -15.29 26.02
CA LEU A 688 -0.36 -13.99 25.32
C LEU A 688 -1.04 -14.06 23.95
N THR A 689 -1.00 -15.23 23.32
CA THR A 689 -1.55 -15.53 21.98
C THR A 689 -2.93 -16.20 22.02
N TRP A 690 -3.55 -16.36 23.19
CA TRP A 690 -4.83 -17.06 23.34
C TRP A 690 -5.87 -16.60 22.33
N GLY A 691 -6.36 -17.54 21.52
CA GLY A 691 -7.42 -17.31 20.55
C GLY A 691 -6.99 -16.56 19.28
N LEU A 692 -5.71 -16.27 19.09
CA LEU A 692 -5.22 -15.74 17.82
C LEU A 692 -5.06 -16.85 16.77
N LEU A 693 -5.02 -16.51 15.49
CA LEU A 693 -4.62 -17.44 14.44
C LEU A 693 -3.18 -17.94 14.68
N PRO A 694 -2.84 -19.13 14.14
CA PRO A 694 -1.47 -19.64 14.13
C PRO A 694 -0.47 -18.61 13.59
N PRO A 695 0.82 -18.69 14.00
CA PRO A 695 1.80 -17.76 13.50
C PRO A 695 2.00 -17.97 12.00
N GLY A 696 2.00 -16.86 11.27
CA GLY A 696 2.21 -16.86 9.84
C GLY A 696 2.68 -15.51 9.32
N HIS A 697 2.83 -15.44 8.01
CA HIS A 697 3.24 -14.25 7.26
C HIS A 697 2.32 -13.05 7.53
N LEU A 698 2.85 -11.82 7.59
CA LEU A 698 2.04 -10.59 7.63
C LEU A 698 1.55 -10.20 6.24
N GLU A 699 2.47 -9.67 5.44
CA GLU A 699 2.29 -9.20 4.06
C GLU A 699 3.64 -9.26 3.32
N ASP A 700 4.42 -8.20 3.15
CA ASP A 700 5.71 -8.26 2.42
C ASP A 700 6.83 -8.84 3.29
N ASN A 701 6.57 -8.99 4.58
CA ASN A 701 7.53 -9.45 5.57
C ASN A 701 7.32 -10.94 5.90
N PRO A 702 8.26 -11.82 5.49
CA PRO A 702 8.07 -13.28 5.46
C PRO A 702 8.17 -13.97 6.80
N GLU A 703 8.51 -13.25 7.86
CA GLU A 703 8.64 -13.88 9.16
C GLU A 703 7.29 -14.21 9.78
N TRP A 704 7.21 -15.37 10.41
CA TRP A 704 5.97 -15.84 11.00
C TRP A 704 5.75 -15.26 12.41
N ARG A 705 4.56 -14.69 12.67
CA ARG A 705 4.13 -14.17 13.98
C ARG A 705 2.61 -14.20 14.14
N HIS A 706 2.15 -13.95 15.37
CA HIS A 706 0.76 -13.64 15.69
C HIS A 706 0.48 -12.15 15.52
N TRP A 707 0.35 -11.71 14.27
CA TRP A 707 0.10 -10.32 13.90
C TRP A 707 -1.34 -9.89 14.26
N PHE A 708 -1.50 -8.72 14.89
CA PHE A 708 -2.83 -8.23 15.21
C PHE A 708 -3.61 -7.82 13.95
N ALA A 709 -2.95 -7.25 12.93
CA ALA A 709 -3.60 -6.90 11.67
C ALA A 709 -4.25 -8.13 10.99
N VAL A 710 -3.52 -9.26 10.87
CA VAL A 710 -4.06 -10.51 10.30
C VAL A 710 -5.30 -11.00 11.04
N ASN A 711 -5.25 -10.96 12.38
CA ASN A 711 -6.37 -11.41 13.21
C ASN A 711 -7.57 -10.45 13.13
N ALA A 712 -7.31 -9.14 13.10
CA ALA A 712 -8.34 -8.13 13.00
C ALA A 712 -9.14 -8.26 11.70
N HIS A 713 -8.44 -8.40 10.56
CA HIS A 713 -9.07 -8.61 9.25
C HIS A 713 -9.82 -9.94 9.16
N ALA A 714 -9.28 -11.03 9.72
CA ALA A 714 -9.99 -12.31 9.78
C ALA A 714 -11.28 -12.23 10.62
N TYR A 715 -11.26 -11.48 11.74
CA TYR A 715 -12.46 -11.19 12.51
C TYR A 715 -13.47 -10.35 11.72
N ALA A 716 -13.03 -9.25 11.08
CA ALA A 716 -13.91 -8.38 10.30
C ALA A 716 -14.63 -9.14 9.18
N GLY A 717 -13.89 -9.96 8.43
CA GLY A 717 -14.46 -10.82 7.39
C GLY A 717 -15.48 -11.83 7.95
N LEU A 718 -15.18 -12.46 9.10
CA LEU A 718 -16.07 -13.42 9.73
C LEU A 718 -17.36 -12.76 10.23
N GLN A 719 -17.26 -11.58 10.85
CA GLN A 719 -18.41 -10.78 11.27
C GLN A 719 -19.26 -10.34 10.07
N ALA A 720 -18.62 -9.81 9.01
CA ALA A 720 -19.32 -9.35 7.82
C ALA A 720 -20.10 -10.48 7.13
N ILE A 721 -19.51 -11.68 7.05
CA ILE A 721 -20.19 -12.87 6.52
C ILE A 721 -21.36 -13.28 7.42
N ALA A 722 -21.18 -13.30 8.75
CA ALA A 722 -22.24 -13.66 9.67
C ALA A 722 -23.46 -12.71 9.53
N ASP A 723 -23.20 -11.41 9.38
CA ASP A 723 -24.25 -10.40 9.16
C ASP A 723 -25.04 -10.66 7.87
N VAL A 724 -24.36 -10.81 6.73
CA VAL A 724 -25.07 -10.97 5.44
C VAL A 724 -25.79 -12.30 5.33
N LEU A 725 -25.29 -13.36 5.99
CA LEU A 725 -25.98 -14.63 6.09
C LEU A 725 -27.25 -14.52 6.95
N ALA A 726 -27.28 -13.63 7.94
CA ALA A 726 -28.49 -13.35 8.71
C ALA A 726 -29.57 -12.67 7.85
N ASP A 727 -29.19 -11.82 6.89
CA ASP A 727 -30.13 -11.14 5.98
C ASP A 727 -30.96 -12.10 5.11
N ILE A 728 -30.47 -13.33 4.89
CA ILE A 728 -31.17 -14.40 4.16
C ILE A 728 -31.63 -15.56 5.05
N ASP A 729 -31.70 -15.35 6.37
CA ASP A 729 -32.09 -16.35 7.36
C ASP A 729 -31.28 -17.66 7.27
N HIS A 730 -30.00 -17.59 6.91
CA HIS A 730 -29.16 -18.78 6.76
C HIS A 730 -28.92 -19.47 8.11
N PRO A 731 -29.01 -20.81 8.22
CA PRO A 731 -28.95 -21.52 9.50
C PRO A 731 -27.63 -21.35 10.26
N GLU A 732 -26.53 -21.12 9.55
CA GLU A 732 -25.21 -20.92 10.17
C GLU A 732 -24.98 -19.51 10.74
N ALA A 733 -25.84 -18.53 10.42
CA ALA A 733 -25.61 -17.12 10.76
C ALA A 733 -25.40 -16.90 12.26
N SER A 734 -26.25 -17.48 13.11
CA SER A 734 -26.14 -17.34 14.57
C SER A 734 -24.86 -17.94 15.13
N ARG A 735 -24.46 -19.14 14.66
CA ARG A 735 -23.23 -19.81 15.10
C ARG A 735 -22.00 -18.98 14.74
N LEU A 736 -21.97 -18.44 13.52
CA LEU A 736 -20.86 -17.62 13.06
C LEU A 736 -20.80 -16.27 13.79
N ALA A 737 -21.94 -15.64 14.08
CA ALA A 737 -21.99 -14.40 14.87
C ALA A 737 -21.47 -14.59 16.31
N GLU A 738 -21.82 -15.70 16.96
CA GLU A 738 -21.29 -16.07 18.27
C GLU A 738 -19.77 -16.29 18.22
N ALA A 739 -19.28 -16.98 17.19
CA ALA A 739 -17.85 -17.17 16.97
C ALA A 739 -17.11 -15.86 16.70
N ALA A 740 -17.72 -14.93 15.95
CA ALA A 740 -17.18 -13.58 15.68
C ALA A 740 -16.99 -12.81 16.98
N THR A 741 -18.02 -12.81 17.83
CA THR A 741 -18.01 -12.13 19.14
C THR A 741 -16.90 -12.69 20.02
N ALA A 742 -16.81 -14.02 20.14
CA ALA A 742 -15.75 -14.67 20.92
C ALA A 742 -14.35 -14.36 20.37
N TYR A 743 -14.19 -14.35 19.04
CA TYR A 743 -12.90 -14.05 18.42
C TYR A 743 -12.48 -12.59 18.65
N ARG A 744 -13.40 -11.64 18.49
CA ARG A 744 -13.16 -10.22 18.79
C ARG A 744 -12.66 -10.03 20.22
N ASP A 745 -13.34 -10.66 21.18
CA ASP A 745 -12.98 -10.55 22.59
C ASP A 745 -11.60 -11.15 22.89
N ASP A 746 -11.28 -12.30 22.29
CA ASP A 746 -9.96 -12.92 22.45
C ASP A 746 -8.83 -12.04 21.86
N ILE A 747 -9.03 -11.43 20.68
CA ILE A 747 -8.06 -10.50 20.08
C ILE A 747 -7.85 -9.29 20.99
N ARG A 748 -8.96 -8.68 21.45
CA ARG A 748 -8.94 -7.50 22.32
C ARG A 748 -8.19 -7.78 23.63
N GLN A 749 -8.40 -8.94 24.24
CA GLN A 749 -7.68 -9.34 25.43
C GLN A 749 -6.19 -9.62 25.15
N ALA A 750 -5.85 -10.26 24.02
CA ALA A 750 -4.46 -10.49 23.62
C ALA A 750 -3.70 -9.18 23.37
N ALA A 751 -4.35 -8.19 22.73
CA ALA A 751 -3.82 -6.85 22.53
C ALA A 751 -3.56 -6.15 23.88
N ARG A 752 -4.50 -6.23 24.83
CA ARG A 752 -4.34 -5.65 26.17
C ARG A 752 -3.24 -6.32 27.00
N ARG A 753 -3.16 -7.65 26.99
CA ARG A 753 -2.06 -8.40 27.62
C ARG A 753 -0.70 -7.98 27.03
N SER A 754 -0.63 -7.75 25.72
CA SER A 754 0.60 -7.32 25.06
C SER A 754 0.93 -5.87 25.36
N MET A 755 -0.06 -4.96 25.34
CA MET A 755 0.09 -3.55 25.74
C MET A 755 0.58 -3.39 27.18
N ALA A 756 0.10 -4.21 28.11
CA ALA A 756 0.55 -4.21 29.49
C ALA A 756 2.06 -4.48 29.64
N LEU A 757 2.62 -5.31 28.75
CA LEU A 757 4.04 -5.69 28.75
C LEU A 757 4.90 -4.82 27.82
N ALA A 758 4.27 -4.06 26.93
CA ALA A 758 4.93 -3.13 26.04
C ALA A 758 5.21 -1.81 26.78
N PRO A 759 6.43 -1.28 26.66
CA PRO A 759 6.77 0.00 27.25
C PRO A 759 5.93 1.14 26.66
N VAL A 760 5.56 2.09 27.50
CA VAL A 760 4.92 3.36 27.11
C VAL A 760 5.86 4.20 26.24
N GLU A 761 5.28 5.06 25.41
CA GLU A 761 6.01 5.87 24.43
C GLU A 761 5.88 7.36 24.77
N ARG A 762 7.03 8.06 24.78
CA ARG A 762 7.09 9.49 25.04
C ARG A 762 6.65 10.29 23.81
N LEU A 763 5.80 11.29 24.02
CA LEU A 763 5.40 12.26 23.00
C LEU A 763 6.28 13.53 23.07
N SER A 764 6.28 14.30 21.99
CA SER A 764 7.08 15.53 21.85
C SER A 764 6.66 16.66 22.81
N ASP A 765 5.42 16.63 23.29
CA ASP A 765 4.94 17.53 24.36
C ASP A 765 5.54 17.18 25.73
N GLY A 766 6.21 16.04 25.87
CA GLY A 766 6.84 15.57 27.11
C GLY A 766 5.99 14.65 27.97
N THR A 767 4.74 14.37 27.59
CA THR A 767 3.92 13.30 28.17
C THR A 767 4.31 11.94 27.59
N ALA A 768 3.75 10.85 28.12
CA ALA A 768 3.90 9.50 27.60
C ALA A 768 2.55 8.78 27.58
N VAL A 769 2.37 7.91 26.59
CA VAL A 769 1.13 7.17 26.35
C VAL A 769 1.39 5.65 26.29
N PRO A 770 0.43 4.81 26.71
CA PRO A 770 0.49 3.37 26.51
C PRO A 770 0.61 3.00 25.02
N HIS A 771 1.25 1.87 24.73
CA HIS A 771 1.52 1.42 23.36
C HIS A 771 1.02 -0.01 23.14
N ILE A 772 0.17 -0.18 22.13
CA ILE A 772 -0.23 -1.50 21.65
C ILE A 772 0.82 -1.93 20.61
N PRO A 773 1.60 -3.00 20.85
CA PRO A 773 2.56 -3.48 19.87
C PRO A 773 1.83 -4.10 18.67
N THR A 774 2.48 -4.15 17.50
CA THR A 774 1.91 -4.72 16.26
C THR A 774 1.55 -6.22 16.34
N ARG A 775 2.10 -6.96 17.33
CA ARG A 775 1.90 -8.40 17.50
C ARG A 775 1.98 -8.85 18.95
N ALA A 776 1.39 -10.01 19.23
CA ALA A 776 1.43 -10.60 20.56
C ALA A 776 2.87 -10.92 21.03
N GLY A 777 3.12 -10.68 22.32
CA GLY A 777 4.40 -11.00 22.98
C GLY A 777 5.58 -10.07 22.65
N LEU A 778 5.37 -9.03 21.85
CA LEU A 778 6.40 -8.01 21.60
C LEU A 778 6.44 -6.99 22.74
N ARG A 779 7.63 -6.73 23.29
CA ARG A 779 7.87 -5.74 24.35
C ARG A 779 8.53 -4.47 23.77
N GLY A 780 7.76 -3.70 23.01
CA GLY A 780 8.19 -2.46 22.34
C GLY A 780 7.71 -2.41 20.88
N ARG A 781 8.42 -1.65 20.05
CA ARG A 781 8.13 -1.53 18.62
C ARG A 781 8.85 -2.60 17.81
N GLU A 782 8.23 -3.04 16.72
CA GLU A 782 8.92 -3.83 15.72
C GLU A 782 9.72 -2.92 14.79
N TRP A 783 10.73 -3.50 14.13
CA TRP A 783 11.57 -2.74 13.22
C TRP A 783 10.88 -2.47 11.88
N GLY A 784 10.87 -1.20 11.47
CA GLY A 784 10.49 -0.75 10.13
C GLY A 784 9.04 -0.27 10.03
N TRP A 785 8.85 0.81 9.26
CA TRP A 785 7.55 1.46 9.01
C TRP A 785 6.45 0.48 8.59
N PHE A 786 6.79 -0.55 7.83
CA PHE A 786 5.82 -1.46 7.26
C PHE A 786 5.08 -2.29 8.32
N ARG A 787 5.81 -2.88 9.28
CA ARG A 787 5.24 -3.70 10.37
C ARG A 787 4.58 -2.88 11.45
N GLU A 788 5.18 -1.73 11.75
CA GLU A 788 4.83 -0.96 12.95
C GLU A 788 3.84 0.16 12.66
N ALA A 789 4.00 0.86 11.52
CA ALA A 789 3.15 1.98 11.16
C ALA A 789 2.08 1.60 10.13
N ALA A 790 2.44 0.93 9.03
CA ALA A 790 1.49 0.58 7.96
C ALA A 790 0.54 -0.54 8.38
N TYR A 791 1.07 -1.70 8.78
CA TYR A 791 0.32 -2.85 9.28
C TYR A 791 0.38 -2.99 10.81
N GLY A 792 0.32 -1.84 11.50
CA GLY A 792 0.40 -1.74 12.96
C GLY A 792 -0.93 -1.98 13.68
N ALA A 793 -1.01 -1.52 14.94
CA ALA A 793 -2.18 -1.73 15.78
C ALA A 793 -3.45 -0.98 15.31
N LEU A 794 -3.36 -0.06 14.34
CA LEU A 794 -4.51 0.72 13.86
C LEU A 794 -5.59 -0.17 13.22
N HIS A 795 -5.17 -1.28 12.60
CA HIS A 795 -6.09 -2.28 12.05
C HIS A 795 -7.05 -2.87 13.10
N LEU A 796 -6.69 -2.86 14.39
CA LEU A 796 -7.61 -3.26 15.45
C LEU A 796 -8.82 -2.32 15.56
N MET A 797 -8.67 -1.03 15.26
CA MET A 797 -9.77 -0.07 15.17
C MET A 797 -10.52 -0.19 13.83
N GLU A 798 -9.78 -0.24 12.72
CA GLU A 798 -10.36 -0.32 11.37
C GLU A 798 -11.35 -1.48 11.28
N CYS A 799 -10.93 -2.65 11.76
CA CYS A 799 -11.72 -3.88 11.74
C CYS A 799 -12.76 -3.98 12.88
N GLY A 800 -12.90 -2.97 13.72
CA GLY A 800 -13.92 -2.95 14.79
C GLY A 800 -13.59 -3.77 16.05
N VAL A 801 -12.34 -4.18 16.28
CA VAL A 801 -11.92 -4.83 17.54
C VAL A 801 -11.90 -3.85 18.72
N PHE A 802 -11.46 -2.61 18.46
CA PHE A 802 -11.63 -1.47 19.37
C PHE A 802 -12.57 -0.45 18.75
N GLU A 803 -13.39 0.18 19.58
CA GLU A 803 -14.25 1.26 19.12
C GLU A 803 -13.45 2.54 18.84
N PRO A 804 -13.88 3.36 17.86
CA PRO A 804 -13.18 4.57 17.48
C PRO A 804 -12.85 5.53 18.62
N TRP A 805 -13.67 5.63 19.66
CA TRP A 805 -13.50 6.60 20.77
C TRP A 805 -12.73 6.05 21.97
N GLU A 806 -12.27 4.80 21.93
CA GLU A 806 -11.53 4.22 23.06
C GLU A 806 -10.19 4.96 23.32
N PRO A 807 -9.75 5.06 24.59
CA PRO A 807 -8.48 5.67 24.94
C PRO A 807 -7.29 5.03 24.22
N GLU A 808 -7.29 3.69 24.10
CA GLU A 808 -6.26 2.92 23.39
C GLU A 808 -6.04 3.41 21.95
N VAL A 809 -7.12 3.74 21.24
CA VAL A 809 -7.07 4.28 19.88
C VAL A 809 -6.50 5.70 19.88
N THR A 810 -6.88 6.52 20.85
CA THR A 810 -6.37 7.89 20.97
C THR A 810 -4.87 7.91 21.22
N TRP A 811 -4.36 7.05 22.12
CA TRP A 811 -2.93 6.90 22.37
C TRP A 811 -2.16 6.47 21.13
N LEU A 812 -2.69 5.46 20.42
CA LEU A 812 -2.13 4.97 19.18
C LEU A 812 -2.02 6.07 18.12
N LEU A 813 -3.11 6.82 17.87
CA LEU A 813 -3.11 7.89 16.87
C LEU A 813 -2.13 9.02 17.23
N LYS A 814 -2.01 9.36 18.53
CA LYS A 814 -1.01 10.34 19.00
C LYS A 814 0.41 9.87 18.72
N ASP A 815 0.71 8.61 18.99
CA ASP A 815 2.04 8.05 18.74
C ASP A 815 2.35 7.95 17.23
N LEU A 816 1.38 7.51 16.43
CA LEU A 816 1.50 7.44 14.97
C LEU A 816 1.85 8.80 14.36
N GLU A 817 1.08 9.83 14.71
CA GLU A 817 1.24 11.20 14.22
C GLU A 817 2.54 11.85 14.69
N ASP A 818 2.88 11.69 15.98
CA ASP A 818 3.93 12.48 16.61
C ASP A 818 5.33 11.83 16.54
N ASN A 819 5.37 10.50 16.51
CA ASN A 819 6.61 9.72 16.58
C ASN A 819 6.84 8.86 15.34
N LEU A 820 5.84 8.14 14.81
CA LEU A 820 6.10 7.14 13.75
C LEU A 820 6.15 7.77 12.36
N PHE A 821 5.04 8.37 11.91
CA PHE A 821 4.90 8.89 10.55
C PHE A 821 5.98 9.91 10.16
N VAL A 822 6.47 10.66 11.16
CA VAL A 822 7.45 11.73 10.98
C VAL A 822 8.90 11.30 11.30
N SER A 823 9.14 10.02 11.60
CA SER A 823 10.49 9.49 11.88
C SER A 823 11.14 8.84 10.67
N ARG A 824 12.44 8.60 10.74
CA ARG A 824 13.18 7.89 9.68
C ARG A 824 13.03 6.37 9.78
N GLU A 825 12.78 5.86 10.98
CA GLU A 825 12.71 4.45 11.31
C GLU A 825 11.36 3.84 10.94
N TRP A 826 10.27 4.59 11.21
CA TRP A 826 8.90 4.11 11.05
C TRP A 826 8.03 4.95 10.11
N GLY A 827 8.61 5.95 9.43
CA GLY A 827 7.88 6.79 8.49
C GLY A 827 8.80 7.56 7.57
N ARG A 828 8.48 8.83 7.35
CA ARG A 828 9.30 9.75 6.55
C ARG A 828 9.61 11.00 7.38
N PRO A 829 10.88 11.41 7.53
CA PRO A 829 11.23 12.66 8.19
C PRO A 829 10.54 13.87 7.55
N VAL A 830 9.97 14.75 8.37
CA VAL A 830 9.30 15.98 7.91
C VAL A 830 9.90 17.22 8.55
N ASP A 831 9.71 18.37 7.91
CA ASP A 831 10.00 19.67 8.52
C ASP A 831 8.93 19.97 9.60
N ARG A 832 9.26 19.73 10.87
CA ARG A 832 8.35 19.89 12.02
C ARG A 832 8.01 21.37 12.33
N GLU A 833 8.70 22.32 11.70
CA GLU A 833 8.48 23.76 11.90
C GLU A 833 7.59 24.35 10.80
N ARG A 834 7.92 24.14 9.52
CA ARG A 834 7.25 24.83 8.40
C ARG A 834 6.12 24.05 7.75
N HIS A 835 6.33 22.76 7.49
CA HIS A 835 5.43 21.97 6.64
C HIS A 835 4.91 20.71 7.34
N TRP A 836 5.01 20.64 8.66
CA TRP A 836 4.56 19.50 9.48
C TRP A 836 3.12 19.07 9.16
N PHE A 837 2.25 20.03 8.87
CA PHE A 837 0.85 19.81 8.57
C PHE A 837 0.66 19.11 7.21
N SER A 838 1.31 19.57 6.14
CA SER A 838 1.14 18.97 4.80
C SER A 838 2.10 17.80 4.52
N HIS A 839 3.22 17.67 5.24
CA HIS A 839 4.20 16.61 5.01
C HIS A 839 4.00 15.37 5.90
N GLY A 840 3.32 15.53 7.04
CA GLY A 840 3.00 14.47 8.00
C GLY A 840 1.54 14.00 7.94
N GLY A 841 1.09 13.26 8.96
CA GLY A 841 -0.31 12.80 9.07
C GLY A 841 -0.66 11.54 8.30
N ILE A 842 0.32 10.92 7.65
CA ILE A 842 0.18 9.69 6.86
C ILE A 842 1.46 8.86 6.96
N THR A 843 1.33 7.54 6.84
CA THR A 843 2.48 6.63 6.67
C THR A 843 3.11 6.79 5.28
N ILE A 844 4.15 6.00 4.95
CA ILE A 844 4.83 6.06 3.65
C ILE A 844 3.93 5.62 2.50
N GLN A 845 3.16 4.54 2.69
CA GLN A 845 2.10 4.08 1.77
C GLN A 845 0.75 4.22 2.47
N PRO A 846 0.10 5.39 2.38
CA PRO A 846 -1.07 5.71 3.19
C PRO A 846 -2.28 4.82 2.91
N ASN A 847 -2.34 4.23 1.72
CA ASN A 847 -3.45 3.42 1.25
C ASN A 847 -3.45 1.98 1.80
N LEU A 848 -2.49 1.60 2.65
CA LEU A 848 -2.54 0.31 3.36
C LEU A 848 -3.44 0.33 4.60
N MET A 849 -3.95 1.50 4.99
CA MET A 849 -4.78 1.74 6.16
C MET A 849 -6.04 2.53 5.78
N ASP A 850 -6.94 2.76 6.72
CA ASP A 850 -8.16 3.55 6.61
C ASP A 850 -8.13 4.80 7.49
N LEU A 851 -6.93 5.30 7.80
CA LEU A 851 -6.68 6.44 8.70
C LEU A 851 -7.62 7.65 8.49
N ALA A 852 -7.86 8.06 7.24
CA ALA A 852 -8.76 9.19 6.97
C ALA A 852 -10.23 8.87 7.34
N ILE A 853 -10.68 7.64 7.08
CA ILE A 853 -12.02 7.15 7.45
C ILE A 853 -12.12 6.99 8.97
N ASP A 854 -11.06 6.52 9.62
CA ASP A 854 -10.99 6.39 11.07
C ASP A 854 -11.13 7.73 11.78
N TYR A 855 -10.49 8.78 11.26
CA TYR A 855 -10.72 10.14 11.75
C TYR A 855 -12.16 10.62 11.53
N LEU A 856 -12.81 10.26 10.42
CA LEU A 856 -14.24 10.57 10.21
C LEU A 856 -15.13 9.87 11.23
N ARG A 857 -14.90 8.58 11.52
CA ARG A 857 -15.62 7.80 12.54
C ARG A 857 -15.49 8.43 13.93
N ARG A 858 -14.38 9.11 14.19
CA ARG A 858 -14.12 9.86 15.44
C ARG A 858 -14.66 11.30 15.44
N GLY A 859 -15.26 11.76 14.34
CA GLY A 859 -15.68 13.17 14.19
C GLY A 859 -14.53 14.17 14.07
N GLN A 860 -13.30 13.71 13.81
CA GLN A 860 -12.08 14.52 13.76
C GLN A 860 -11.82 15.01 12.33
N ILE A 861 -12.73 15.84 11.81
CA ILE A 861 -12.77 16.15 10.38
C ILE A 861 -11.51 16.86 9.87
N LYS A 862 -10.85 17.71 10.67
CA LYS A 862 -9.58 18.34 10.27
C LYS A 862 -8.46 17.33 10.06
N HIS A 863 -8.34 16.33 10.94
CA HIS A 863 -7.41 15.22 10.75
C HIS A 863 -7.76 14.39 9.52
N ALA A 864 -9.05 14.09 9.33
CA ALA A 864 -9.54 13.33 8.19
C ALA A 864 -9.16 14.01 6.86
N LEU A 865 -9.49 15.31 6.72
CA LEU A 865 -9.16 16.11 5.54
C LEU A 865 -7.65 16.21 5.29
N ARG A 866 -6.86 16.35 6.37
CA ARG A 866 -5.40 16.35 6.30
C ARG A 866 -4.89 15.02 5.73
N ALA A 867 -5.32 13.89 6.28
CA ALA A 867 -4.92 12.57 5.82
C ALA A 867 -5.32 12.33 4.35
N LEU A 868 -6.57 12.66 3.97
CA LEU A 868 -7.08 12.49 2.60
C LEU A 868 -6.23 13.25 1.58
N PHE A 869 -6.05 14.56 1.76
CA PHE A 869 -5.37 15.39 0.76
C PHE A 869 -3.86 15.24 0.76
N ASN A 870 -3.25 14.97 1.92
CA ASN A 870 -1.83 14.66 1.97
C ASN A 870 -1.54 13.34 1.26
N ASN A 871 -2.36 12.30 1.49
CA ASN A 871 -2.26 11.01 0.78
C ASN A 871 -2.35 11.24 -0.73
N PHE A 872 -3.48 11.79 -1.19
CA PHE A 872 -3.76 12.00 -2.61
C PHE A 872 -2.66 12.78 -3.32
N THR A 873 -2.20 13.88 -2.73
CA THR A 873 -1.17 14.73 -3.33
C THR A 873 0.21 14.08 -3.33
N SER A 874 0.55 13.32 -2.29
CA SER A 874 1.88 12.69 -2.17
C SER A 874 2.12 11.60 -3.21
N SER A 875 1.05 10.98 -3.72
CA SER A 875 1.12 9.87 -4.66
C SER A 875 0.81 10.25 -6.12
N LEU A 876 0.12 11.38 -6.36
CA LEU A 876 -0.42 11.72 -7.68
C LEU A 876 0.60 12.33 -8.65
N TYR A 877 0.63 11.80 -9.89
CA TYR A 877 1.07 12.53 -11.08
C TYR A 877 -0.13 13.25 -11.73
N PRO A 878 -0.32 14.56 -11.50
CA PRO A 878 -1.59 15.23 -11.76
C PRO A 878 -1.90 15.41 -13.25
N ASP A 879 -0.91 15.40 -14.12
CA ASP A 879 -1.07 15.54 -15.57
C ASP A 879 -1.60 14.27 -16.25
N VAL A 880 -1.30 13.10 -15.69
CA VAL A 880 -1.76 11.80 -16.21
C VAL A 880 -2.73 11.04 -15.30
N ARG A 881 -3.01 11.56 -14.10
CA ARG A 881 -3.98 11.00 -13.13
C ARG A 881 -3.60 9.61 -12.64
N VAL A 882 -2.30 9.36 -12.45
CA VAL A 882 -1.76 8.06 -12.03
C VAL A 882 -1.04 8.21 -10.70
N PHE A 883 -1.15 7.22 -9.83
CA PHE A 883 -0.36 7.16 -8.60
C PHE A 883 0.99 6.47 -8.80
N THR A 884 2.00 7.00 -8.13
CA THR A 884 3.15 6.18 -7.70
C THR A 884 2.73 5.31 -6.53
N GLU A 885 3.38 4.16 -6.35
CA GLU A 885 3.10 3.29 -5.22
C GLU A 885 3.51 3.95 -3.89
N HIS A 886 4.70 4.55 -3.80
CA HIS A 886 5.16 5.17 -2.57
C HIS A 886 6.08 6.41 -2.79
N PRO A 887 5.88 7.54 -2.08
CA PRO A 887 6.85 8.64 -1.98
C PRO A 887 7.89 8.41 -0.87
N VAL A 888 8.72 7.39 -1.09
CA VAL A 888 9.50 6.66 -0.06
C VAL A 888 10.69 7.39 0.54
N VAL A 889 11.50 7.99 -0.32
CA VAL A 889 12.83 8.50 0.06
C VAL A 889 12.68 9.92 0.58
N GLU A 890 11.83 10.68 -0.08
CA GLU A 890 11.45 12.06 0.17
C GLU A 890 10.17 12.33 -0.63
N LEU A 891 9.40 13.35 -0.23
CA LEU A 891 8.28 13.81 -1.05
C LEU A 891 8.79 14.31 -2.42
N GLY A 892 8.01 14.09 -3.47
CA GLY A 892 8.40 14.44 -4.84
C GLY A 892 9.23 13.37 -5.57
N HIS A 893 9.48 12.21 -4.96
CA HIS A 893 10.18 11.07 -5.58
C HIS A 893 9.29 9.81 -5.55
N GLY A 894 8.80 9.39 -6.71
CA GLY A 894 7.99 8.18 -6.83
C GLY A 894 8.82 6.89 -6.84
N VAL A 895 8.43 5.90 -6.05
CA VAL A 895 9.12 4.61 -5.88
C VAL A 895 8.09 3.49 -5.89
N GLY A 896 8.56 2.28 -6.26
CA GLY A 896 7.73 1.08 -6.38
C GLY A 896 7.40 0.74 -7.84
N PRO A 897 6.81 -0.43 -8.13
CA PRO A 897 5.97 -0.60 -9.33
C PRO A 897 5.13 0.65 -9.59
N PHE A 898 5.15 1.06 -10.84
CA PHE A 898 4.40 2.22 -11.29
C PHE A 898 3.04 1.78 -11.84
N TYR A 899 2.05 2.68 -11.79
CA TYR A 899 0.66 2.36 -12.12
C TYR A 899 0.00 1.48 -11.04
N LYS A 900 0.02 1.97 -9.79
CA LYS A 900 -0.42 1.26 -8.58
C LYS A 900 -1.94 1.39 -8.39
N THR A 901 -2.71 0.64 -9.17
CA THR A 901 -4.19 0.69 -9.16
C THR A 901 -4.88 0.37 -7.83
N PRO A 902 -4.33 -0.47 -6.92
CA PRO A 902 -4.91 -0.65 -5.59
C PRO A 902 -4.89 0.63 -4.76
N ASP A 903 -3.76 1.33 -4.72
CA ASP A 903 -3.60 2.60 -3.99
C ASP A 903 -4.52 3.69 -4.55
N GLU A 904 -4.65 3.75 -5.88
CA GLU A 904 -5.60 4.64 -6.54
C GLU A 904 -7.05 4.33 -6.12
N SER A 905 -7.40 3.04 -6.08
CA SER A 905 -8.74 2.57 -5.69
C SER A 905 -9.04 2.84 -4.22
N LYS A 906 -8.08 2.60 -3.31
CA LYS A 906 -8.24 2.91 -1.89
C LYS A 906 -8.39 4.40 -1.64
N SER A 907 -7.64 5.25 -2.34
CA SER A 907 -7.81 6.71 -2.26
C SER A 907 -9.21 7.15 -2.68
N LEU A 908 -9.82 6.47 -3.66
CA LEU A 908 -11.21 6.69 -4.05
C LEU A 908 -12.23 6.15 -3.04
N ILE A 909 -11.94 5.02 -2.38
CA ILE A 909 -12.74 4.52 -1.26
C ILE A 909 -12.78 5.56 -0.13
N TRP A 910 -11.61 6.14 0.21
CA TRP A 910 -11.52 7.24 1.17
C TRP A 910 -12.33 8.45 0.70
N LEU A 911 -12.10 8.92 -0.53
CA LEU A 911 -12.83 10.08 -1.06
C LEU A 911 -14.34 9.87 -1.04
N ARG A 912 -14.80 8.67 -1.40
CA ARG A 912 -16.23 8.33 -1.32
C ARG A 912 -16.72 8.42 0.12
N ALA A 913 -16.01 7.88 1.11
CA ALA A 913 -16.45 7.94 2.51
C ALA A 913 -16.63 9.38 3.04
N PHE A 914 -15.95 10.36 2.45
CA PHE A 914 -16.13 11.78 2.79
C PHE A 914 -17.43 12.36 2.19
N LEU A 915 -17.86 11.82 1.04
CA LEU A 915 -19.06 12.21 0.30
C LEU A 915 -20.30 11.44 0.75
N LEU A 916 -20.18 10.13 0.97
CA LEU A 916 -21.20 9.24 1.49
C LEU A 916 -20.59 8.03 2.22
N ARG A 917 -21.08 7.75 3.43
CA ARG A 917 -20.58 6.65 4.27
C ARG A 917 -21.73 5.96 4.99
N GLU A 918 -21.69 4.65 4.98
CA GLU A 918 -22.58 3.78 5.72
C GLU A 918 -22.04 3.52 7.13
N GLU A 919 -22.91 3.62 8.13
CA GLU A 919 -22.61 3.34 9.53
C GLU A 919 -23.78 2.59 10.16
N GLY A 920 -23.69 1.26 10.14
CA GLY A 920 -24.82 0.39 10.45
C GLY A 920 -26.02 0.74 9.58
N GLU A 921 -27.14 1.09 10.22
CA GLU A 921 -28.41 1.46 9.59
C GLU A 921 -28.52 2.95 9.21
N THR A 922 -27.41 3.70 9.33
CA THR A 922 -27.37 5.15 9.08
C THR A 922 -26.54 5.46 7.82
N LEU A 923 -27.06 6.34 6.98
CA LEU A 923 -26.32 6.92 5.85
C LEU A 923 -25.86 8.34 6.21
N HIS A 924 -24.54 8.57 6.16
CA HIS A 924 -23.94 9.89 6.30
C HIS A 924 -23.68 10.47 4.91
N LEU A 925 -24.12 11.70 4.63
CA LEU A 925 -23.82 12.42 3.39
C LEU A 925 -23.02 13.69 3.71
N ALA A 926 -21.99 13.93 2.89
CA ALA A 926 -21.09 15.08 2.97
C ALA A 926 -20.37 15.26 4.33
N GLN A 927 -20.20 14.18 5.11
CA GLN A 927 -19.57 14.24 6.44
C GLN A 927 -18.17 14.89 6.43
N GLY A 928 -17.38 14.55 5.41
CA GLY A 928 -15.98 14.97 5.30
C GLY A 928 -15.73 16.09 4.29
N VAL A 929 -16.75 16.69 3.66
CA VAL A 929 -16.47 17.65 2.56
C VAL A 929 -15.75 18.90 3.08
N PRO A 930 -14.71 19.41 2.40
CA PRO A 930 -14.01 20.62 2.83
C PRO A 930 -14.98 21.80 2.92
N ARG A 931 -14.87 22.62 3.96
CA ARG A 931 -15.65 23.86 4.10
C ARG A 931 -15.56 24.77 2.87
N ALA A 932 -14.43 24.75 2.16
CA ALA A 932 -14.23 25.52 0.93
C ALA A 932 -15.22 25.13 -0.21
N TRP A 933 -15.73 23.90 -0.23
CA TRP A 933 -16.71 23.44 -1.22
C TRP A 933 -18.14 23.91 -0.92
N LEU A 934 -18.35 24.48 0.27
CA LEU A 934 -19.62 25.05 0.73
C LEU A 934 -19.60 26.59 0.69
N ALA A 935 -18.59 27.19 0.04
CA ALA A 935 -18.56 28.62 -0.20
C ALA A 935 -19.66 29.05 -1.19
N PRO A 936 -20.19 30.27 -1.09
CA PRO A 936 -21.26 30.72 -1.99
C PRO A 936 -20.89 30.57 -3.48
N GLY A 937 -21.83 30.04 -4.26
CA GLY A 937 -21.67 29.74 -5.68
C GLY A 937 -21.03 28.38 -5.99
N GLN A 938 -20.56 27.64 -4.98
CA GLN A 938 -20.07 26.27 -5.15
C GLN A 938 -21.22 25.27 -5.23
N HIS A 939 -20.97 24.17 -5.96
CA HIS A 939 -21.85 23.02 -6.03
C HIS A 939 -21.03 21.75 -6.09
N PHE A 940 -21.58 20.67 -5.54
CA PHE A 940 -20.98 19.35 -5.60
C PHE A 940 -22.02 18.26 -5.41
N GLY A 941 -21.67 17.02 -5.75
CA GLY A 941 -22.57 15.90 -5.54
C GLY A 941 -22.08 14.60 -6.14
N VAL A 942 -22.93 13.58 -5.99
CA VAL A 942 -22.76 12.28 -6.60
C VAL A 942 -24.04 11.84 -7.30
N GLN A 943 -23.91 11.02 -8.34
CA GLN A 943 -25.03 10.46 -9.08
C GLN A 943 -24.87 8.96 -9.18
N GLY A 944 -25.87 8.20 -8.73
CA GLY A 944 -25.93 6.74 -8.87
C GLY A 944 -24.78 6.00 -8.21
N MET A 945 -24.15 6.55 -7.17
CA MET A 945 -23.09 5.87 -6.43
C MET A 945 -23.72 4.77 -5.58
N ALA A 946 -23.19 3.55 -5.63
CA ALA A 946 -23.76 2.45 -4.85
C ALA A 946 -23.57 2.68 -3.36
N SER A 947 -24.51 2.18 -2.55
CA SER A 947 -24.41 2.11 -1.10
C SER A 947 -25.07 0.83 -0.59
N PHE A 948 -24.92 0.52 0.70
CA PHE A 948 -25.65 -0.60 1.33
C PHE A 948 -27.19 -0.40 1.32
N PHE A 949 -27.63 0.82 1.00
CA PHE A 949 -29.03 1.23 0.87
C PHE A 949 -29.47 1.38 -0.59
N GLY A 950 -28.73 0.76 -1.51
CA GLY A 950 -28.89 0.93 -2.96
C GLY A 950 -28.24 2.20 -3.50
N PRO A 951 -28.41 2.52 -4.79
CA PRO A 951 -27.82 3.72 -5.39
C PRO A 951 -28.28 5.02 -4.74
N VAL A 952 -27.34 5.92 -4.49
CA VAL A 952 -27.52 7.26 -3.92
C VAL A 952 -27.17 8.32 -4.95
N SER A 953 -28.04 9.31 -5.09
CA SER A 953 -27.73 10.54 -5.82
C SER A 953 -28.02 11.74 -4.94
N TYR A 954 -27.10 12.68 -4.83
CA TYR A 954 -27.38 13.96 -4.19
C TYR A 954 -26.59 15.09 -4.83
N GLN A 955 -27.12 16.30 -4.69
CA GLN A 955 -26.48 17.54 -5.11
C GLN A 955 -26.62 18.58 -4.00
N VAL A 956 -25.54 19.30 -3.74
CA VAL A 956 -25.48 20.42 -2.82
C VAL A 956 -25.20 21.69 -3.60
N GLU A 957 -25.95 22.74 -3.30
CA GLU A 957 -25.77 24.10 -3.83
C GLU A 957 -25.59 25.05 -2.65
N ALA A 958 -24.46 25.75 -2.61
CA ALA A 958 -24.15 26.70 -1.54
C ALA A 958 -24.46 28.14 -1.98
N GLY A 959 -25.37 28.81 -1.27
CA GLY A 959 -25.66 30.24 -1.39
C GLY A 959 -25.06 31.07 -0.25
N ASP A 960 -25.32 32.38 -0.26
CA ASP A 960 -24.77 33.32 0.74
C ASP A 960 -25.36 33.12 2.15
N THR A 961 -26.66 32.82 2.22
CA THR A 961 -27.43 32.70 3.48
C THR A 961 -28.06 31.33 3.66
N GLU A 962 -28.07 30.51 2.62
CA GLU A 962 -28.72 29.21 2.59
C GLU A 962 -27.86 28.19 1.83
N ILE A 963 -27.79 26.96 2.34
CA ILE A 963 -27.24 25.80 1.63
C ILE A 963 -28.36 24.80 1.38
N THR A 964 -28.49 24.34 0.14
CA THR A 964 -29.54 23.41 -0.28
C THR A 964 -28.93 22.06 -0.65
N GLY A 965 -29.48 20.98 -0.08
CA GLY A 965 -29.16 19.59 -0.44
C GLY A 965 -30.37 18.88 -1.03
N GLN A 966 -30.23 18.35 -2.25
CA GLN A 966 -31.22 17.52 -2.92
C GLN A 966 -30.74 16.08 -2.89
N VAL A 967 -31.49 15.16 -2.29
CA VAL A 967 -31.12 13.75 -2.13
C VAL A 967 -32.19 12.86 -2.75
N ARG A 968 -31.75 11.83 -3.48
CA ARG A 968 -32.56 10.77 -4.05
C ARG A 968 -31.97 9.41 -3.70
N LEU A 969 -32.79 8.58 -3.07
CA LEU A 969 -32.47 7.26 -2.56
C LEU A 969 -33.33 6.18 -3.24
N THR A 970 -33.04 4.92 -2.96
CA THR A 970 -33.79 3.79 -3.50
C THR A 970 -34.94 3.42 -2.55
N ALA A 971 -36.19 3.58 -2.99
CA ALA A 971 -37.39 3.41 -2.14
C ALA A 971 -37.48 2.07 -1.39
N GLY A 972 -36.97 0.98 -1.97
CA GLY A 972 -37.02 -0.36 -1.37
C GLY A 972 -35.87 -0.73 -0.42
N ARG A 973 -34.87 0.15 -0.26
CA ARG A 973 -33.66 -0.11 0.53
C ARG A 973 -33.25 1.11 1.36
N LEU A 974 -34.21 1.90 1.85
CA LEU A 974 -33.93 3.14 2.56
C LEU A 974 -33.18 2.89 3.89
N PRO A 975 -32.23 3.76 4.29
CA PRO A 975 -31.62 3.69 5.61
C PRO A 975 -32.65 4.06 6.69
N GLN A 976 -32.43 3.58 7.92
CA GLN A 976 -33.26 3.98 9.06
C GLN A 976 -33.06 5.45 9.42
N ALA A 977 -31.87 5.97 9.14
CA ALA A 977 -31.50 7.36 9.41
C ALA A 977 -30.60 7.93 8.31
N LEU A 978 -30.85 9.19 7.96
CA LEU A 978 -29.97 9.97 7.10
C LEU A 978 -29.38 11.14 7.90
N HIS A 979 -28.06 11.28 7.88
CA HIS A 979 -27.34 12.41 8.45
C HIS A 979 -26.70 13.22 7.33
N LEU A 980 -27.18 14.44 7.11
CA LEU A 980 -26.63 15.38 6.12
C LEU A 980 -25.75 16.42 6.85
N HIS A 981 -24.48 16.50 6.45
CA HIS A 981 -23.50 17.39 7.06
C HIS A 981 -23.20 18.54 6.09
N LEU A 982 -23.64 19.75 6.45
CA LEU A 982 -23.39 20.95 5.66
C LEU A 982 -22.71 21.95 6.59
N ARG A 983 -21.39 22.00 6.51
CA ARG A 983 -20.52 22.74 7.44
C ARG A 983 -20.16 24.10 6.84
N HIS A 984 -20.79 25.18 7.32
CA HIS A 984 -20.66 26.51 6.77
C HIS A 984 -19.18 26.97 6.74
N PRO A 985 -18.67 27.62 5.67
CA PRO A 985 -17.27 28.01 5.56
C PRO A 985 -16.70 28.78 6.75
N GLU A 986 -17.52 29.66 7.34
CA GLU A 986 -17.18 30.51 8.48
C GLU A 986 -17.57 29.91 9.85
N GLN A 987 -17.94 28.61 9.91
CA GLN A 987 -18.38 27.94 11.14
C GLN A 987 -19.60 28.60 11.81
N ARG A 988 -20.50 29.18 10.99
CA ARG A 988 -21.76 29.72 11.49
C ARG A 988 -22.65 28.56 11.93
N PRO A 989 -23.30 28.61 13.11
CA PRO A 989 -24.22 27.56 13.52
C PRO A 989 -25.48 27.57 12.64
N ILE A 990 -26.13 26.42 12.50
CA ILE A 990 -27.42 26.33 11.80
C ILE A 990 -28.48 27.13 12.55
N GLN A 991 -29.19 28.03 11.86
CA GLN A 991 -30.29 28.81 12.42
C GLN A 991 -31.65 28.15 12.22
N ALA A 992 -31.88 27.59 11.02
CA ALA A 992 -33.15 26.95 10.67
C ALA A 992 -32.94 25.89 9.59
N VAL A 993 -33.80 24.87 9.60
CA VAL A 993 -33.80 23.80 8.60
C VAL A 993 -35.22 23.58 8.11
N THR A 994 -35.37 23.37 6.80
CA THR A 994 -36.58 22.75 6.23
C THR A 994 -36.25 21.46 5.51
N VAL A 995 -37.15 20.49 5.61
CA VAL A 995 -37.10 19.23 4.85
C VAL A 995 -38.41 19.14 4.06
N ASN A 996 -38.31 19.02 2.73
CA ASN A 996 -39.45 19.01 1.81
C ASN A 996 -40.38 20.22 2.03
N GLY A 997 -39.79 21.40 2.27
CA GLY A 997 -40.49 22.67 2.48
C GLY A 997 -41.17 22.83 3.85
N ARG A 998 -40.96 21.90 4.79
CA ARG A 998 -41.53 21.94 6.14
C ARG A 998 -40.44 22.21 7.19
N PRO A 999 -40.69 23.04 8.21
CA PRO A 999 -39.74 23.23 9.31
C PRO A 999 -39.32 21.91 9.94
N HIS A 1000 -38.03 21.73 10.17
CA HIS A 1000 -37.43 20.52 10.72
C HIS A 1000 -36.61 20.83 11.97
N ALA A 1001 -36.84 20.09 13.06
CA ALA A 1001 -36.27 20.38 14.37
C ALA A 1001 -35.10 19.46 14.77
N ASP A 1002 -34.90 18.32 14.10
CA ASP A 1002 -33.84 17.38 14.43
C ASP A 1002 -32.55 17.73 13.67
N PHE A 1003 -31.82 18.69 14.21
CA PHE A 1003 -30.49 19.09 13.75
C PHE A 1003 -29.64 19.54 14.94
N ASP A 1004 -28.32 19.48 14.79
CA ASP A 1004 -27.37 20.03 15.76
C ASP A 1004 -26.79 21.34 15.20
N PRO A 1005 -27.09 22.50 15.82
CA PRO A 1005 -26.57 23.78 15.35
C PRO A 1005 -25.05 23.88 15.35
N ALA A 1006 -24.37 23.29 16.34
CA ALA A 1006 -22.94 23.43 16.54
C ALA A 1006 -22.14 22.37 15.77
N ALA A 1007 -22.66 21.14 15.70
CA ALA A 1007 -22.07 20.08 14.89
C ALA A 1007 -22.45 20.16 13.40
N GLU A 1008 -23.33 21.10 13.02
CA GLU A 1008 -23.73 21.41 11.65
C GLU A 1008 -24.29 20.18 10.88
N VAL A 1009 -25.08 19.36 11.58
CA VAL A 1009 -25.67 18.12 11.05
C VAL A 1009 -27.18 18.14 11.14
N VAL A 1010 -27.86 17.74 10.05
CA VAL A 1010 -29.30 17.52 9.99
C VAL A 1010 -29.59 16.03 9.99
N ARG A 1011 -30.49 15.58 10.88
CA ARG A 1011 -30.88 14.17 11.00
C ARG A 1011 -32.32 14.00 10.50
N VAL A 1012 -32.52 13.11 9.54
CA VAL A 1012 -33.83 12.86 8.93
C VAL A 1012 -34.31 11.45 9.28
N ARG A 1013 -35.46 11.36 9.96
CA ARG A 1013 -36.16 10.12 10.35
C ARG A 1013 -37.68 10.36 10.40
N PRO A 1014 -38.53 9.52 9.78
CA PRO A 1014 -38.17 8.48 8.82
C PRO A 1014 -37.56 9.09 7.55
N VAL A 1015 -36.78 8.31 6.82
CA VAL A 1015 -36.16 8.73 5.55
C VAL A 1015 -37.16 8.54 4.41
N GLU A 1016 -37.25 9.52 3.51
CA GLU A 1016 -38.06 9.46 2.29
C GLU A 1016 -37.17 9.26 1.05
N GLU A 1017 -37.74 8.77 -0.05
CA GLU A 1017 -37.02 8.54 -1.32
C GLU A 1017 -36.39 9.82 -1.88
N ASN A 1018 -37.13 10.93 -1.80
CA ASN A 1018 -36.70 12.22 -2.33
C ASN A 1018 -36.74 13.25 -1.20
N LEU A 1019 -35.62 13.93 -0.97
CA LEU A 1019 -35.47 14.93 0.09
C LEU A 1019 -34.89 16.21 -0.49
N LEU A 1020 -35.55 17.32 -0.19
CA LEU A 1020 -35.02 18.67 -0.35
C LEU A 1020 -34.76 19.23 1.04
N VAL A 1021 -33.49 19.38 1.41
CA VAL A 1021 -33.06 19.96 2.67
C VAL A 1021 -32.52 21.35 2.43
N GLN A 1022 -33.09 22.37 3.09
CA GLN A 1022 -32.60 23.75 3.02
C GLN A 1022 -32.17 24.18 4.43
N ILE A 1023 -30.95 24.72 4.55
CA ILE A 1023 -30.35 25.11 5.82
C ILE A 1023 -29.97 26.57 5.77
N SER A 1024 -30.47 27.37 6.71
CA SER A 1024 -30.12 28.79 6.88
C SER A 1024 -29.08 28.98 7.99
N TYR A 1025 -28.11 29.87 7.78
CA TYR A 1025 -26.96 30.13 8.68
C TYR A 1025 -26.80 31.58 9.12
#